data_AF-A0A6N6VE76-F1
#
_entry.id   AF-A0A6N6VE76-F1
#
_cell.length_a   1.000
_cell.length_b   1.000
_cell.length_c   1.000
_cell.angle_alpha   90.00
_cell.angle_beta   90.00
_cell.angle_gamma   90.00
#
_symmetry.space_group_name_H-M   'P 1'
#
loop_
_entity.id
_entity.type
_entity.pdbx_description
1 polymer ?
#
loop_
_entity_poly.entity_id
_entity_poly.type
_entity_poly.pdbx_seq_one_letter_code
_entity_poly.pdbx_strand_id
1 'polypeptide(L)'
;MGLIYLMVILLAIMGLVLVTMSHRKLNAWSSYVALSAPIITSIYFISKIPQIVQQQFISVQIPWMTSLDINVDLRLDGLSLMFALIISLIGVAVFFYATQYLSPQTDNLPRFFFYLLLFMFSMLGIVLSNNTILMYVFWELTSVSSFLLISYWYDNGNSQLGAIQSFMITVFGGLALLTGFIMLYLMTGTNTITDIIDQRHHLVNHPLFIPMMLMILLGAFTKSAQFPFHVWLPKAMAAPTPVSAYLHSATMVKAGIFLLFRFTPVLGLSDAYIYIVTFVGLITMLFGSLTALRQYDLKGILAYSTISQLGMMMSMVGIGGGYAQHPSDSLSEFYVLVLFAGLFHLMNHAIFKCALFMGVGIIDHEAGTRDIRYLNGMRKLFPKMHIAMLIAALSMAGVPFLNGFLSKEMFFDSLVKATHLEQFGITLTVIVVAIGVIASIFTFTYALYMVKETFWGRFNTSYFTKKDIHEPWLFSIPSLILMILIPIIFVIPNLFGQNMILPALRSVTDAGSKIDTIAPHISQWHGVNLPLILSVIVIVVGIVLALSIDWKSLTHRIIKHASITNSYQQVYRQFESYSGYSIRMLMKNKLNHYIIITLLIFVAIIVYGYISVGFPHVHQLHVSQFGPLEVILSIVTLIIGIVLIFIRQRLTMVVLNGVIGFAVTLFFIAMKAPDLALTQLVVETITTILFIVSFSRLPNVPRTKPNMKKEVVKIVVSLITAITVVSLIFITQQADGMPTISKFYENADKLTGGKNIVNAILGDFRALDTLFEGLVLIIAGLGIYTLLTYKDRRGQDERE
;
A
#
# COMPACT_ATOMS: atom_id res chain seq x y z
N MET A 1 20.84 -6.20 -24.64
CA MET A 1 21.45 -7.09 -23.62
C MET A 1 22.16 -6.36 -22.47
N GLY A 2 22.82 -5.20 -22.66
CA GLY A 2 23.59 -4.53 -21.58
C GLY A 2 22.84 -4.28 -20.26
N LEU A 3 21.54 -3.92 -20.32
CA LEU A 3 20.72 -3.72 -19.11
C LEU A 3 20.47 -5.03 -18.33
N ILE A 4 20.28 -6.16 -19.01
CA ILE A 4 20.13 -7.47 -18.36
C ILE A 4 21.42 -7.82 -17.64
N TYR A 5 22.57 -7.68 -18.32
CA TYR A 5 23.86 -8.00 -17.70
C TYR A 5 24.09 -7.16 -16.45
N LEU A 6 23.73 -5.87 -16.47
CA LEU A 6 23.79 -5.03 -15.29
C LEU A 6 22.93 -5.58 -14.14
N MET A 7 21.67 -5.93 -14.41
CA MET A 7 20.76 -6.49 -13.40
C MET A 7 21.27 -7.82 -12.83
N VAL A 8 21.79 -8.70 -13.69
CA VAL A 8 22.38 -9.98 -13.27
C VAL A 8 23.63 -9.77 -12.41
N ILE A 9 24.49 -8.81 -12.77
CA ILE A 9 25.68 -8.45 -11.96
C ILE A 9 25.25 -7.95 -10.57
N LEU A 10 24.20 -7.14 -10.48
CA LEU A 10 23.67 -6.68 -9.19
C LEU A 10 23.18 -7.85 -8.33
N LEU A 11 22.43 -8.79 -8.92
CA LEU A 11 21.99 -10.00 -8.23
C LEU A 11 23.17 -10.87 -7.78
N ALA A 12 24.22 -11.00 -8.61
CA ALA A 12 25.44 -11.71 -8.25
C ALA A 12 26.16 -11.05 -7.07
N ILE A 13 26.28 -9.72 -7.05
CA ILE A 13 26.85 -8.97 -5.92
C ILE A 13 26.03 -9.17 -4.65
N MET A 14 24.70 -9.15 -4.75
CA MET A 14 23.81 -9.47 -3.62
C MET A 14 24.05 -10.88 -3.08
N GLY A 15 24.21 -11.87 -3.97
CA GLY A 15 24.55 -13.24 -3.61
C GLY A 15 25.90 -13.33 -2.89
N LEU A 16 26.93 -12.64 -3.39
CA LEU A 16 28.24 -12.58 -2.74
C LEU A 16 28.17 -11.95 -1.34
N VAL A 17 27.40 -10.88 -1.15
CA VAL A 17 27.17 -10.28 0.17
C VAL A 17 26.49 -11.27 1.12
N LEU A 18 25.49 -12.03 0.66
CA LEU A 18 24.85 -13.05 1.50
C LEU A 18 25.83 -14.16 1.93
N VAL A 19 26.74 -14.59 1.04
CA VAL A 19 27.76 -15.59 1.39
C VAL A 19 28.68 -15.11 2.52
N THR A 20 28.95 -13.80 2.60
CA THR A 20 29.75 -13.24 3.72
C THR A 20 29.05 -13.35 5.08
N MET A 21 27.73 -13.56 5.12
CA MET A 21 26.97 -13.72 6.36
C MET A 21 27.37 -15.00 7.13
N SER A 22 27.78 -16.05 6.42
CA SER A 22 28.16 -17.34 7.03
C SER A 22 29.55 -17.33 7.67
N HIS A 23 30.40 -16.34 7.37
CA HIS A 23 31.79 -16.32 7.82
C HIS A 23 32.15 -15.02 8.55
N ARG A 24 32.44 -15.12 9.85
CA ARG A 24 32.74 -13.97 10.74
C ARG A 24 33.90 -13.08 10.25
N LYS A 25 34.93 -13.66 9.60
CA LYS A 25 36.07 -12.90 9.03
C LYS A 25 35.70 -12.17 7.73
N LEU A 26 34.75 -12.70 6.96
CA LEU A 26 34.30 -12.10 5.69
C LEU A 26 33.21 -11.05 5.89
N ASN A 27 32.54 -11.04 7.05
CA ASN A 27 31.51 -10.06 7.39
C ASN A 27 32.01 -8.61 7.21
N ALA A 28 33.24 -8.29 7.65
CA ALA A 28 33.81 -6.95 7.46
C ALA A 28 34.00 -6.56 5.98
N TRP A 29 34.21 -7.55 5.09
CA TRP A 29 34.38 -7.33 3.65
C TRP A 29 33.05 -7.12 2.91
N SER A 30 31.91 -7.44 3.54
CA SER A 30 30.59 -7.32 2.92
C SER A 30 30.30 -5.89 2.45
N SER A 31 30.80 -4.90 3.18
CA SER A 31 30.64 -3.47 2.90
C SER A 31 31.36 -3.05 1.62
N TYR A 32 32.60 -3.51 1.42
CA TYR A 32 33.40 -3.23 0.23
C TYR A 32 32.86 -3.96 -1.01
N VAL A 33 32.43 -5.22 -0.84
CA VAL A 33 31.76 -5.97 -1.92
C VAL A 33 30.48 -5.25 -2.33
N ALA A 34 29.67 -4.79 -1.37
CA ALA A 34 28.45 -4.05 -1.66
C ALA A 34 28.73 -2.69 -2.34
N LEU A 35 29.80 -1.98 -1.96
CA LEU A 35 30.22 -0.72 -2.57
C LEU A 35 30.57 -0.86 -4.07
N SER A 36 30.97 -2.04 -4.53
CA SER A 36 31.23 -2.27 -5.96
C SER A 36 29.99 -2.08 -6.83
N ALA A 37 28.79 -2.37 -6.31
CA ALA A 37 27.53 -2.30 -7.06
C ALA A 37 27.17 -0.88 -7.52
N PRO A 38 27.12 0.17 -6.66
CA PRO A 38 26.89 1.53 -7.11
C PRO A 38 28.04 2.04 -8.01
N ILE A 39 29.29 1.61 -7.80
CA ILE A 39 30.42 2.01 -8.67
C ILE A 39 30.22 1.47 -10.09
N ILE A 40 29.95 0.17 -10.23
CA ILE A 40 29.74 -0.48 -11.53
C ILE A 40 28.53 0.15 -12.25
N THR A 41 27.42 0.37 -11.54
CA THR A 41 26.24 1.01 -12.11
C THR A 41 26.50 2.46 -12.53
N SER A 42 27.22 3.26 -11.73
CA SER A 42 27.60 4.62 -12.11
C SER A 42 28.47 4.65 -13.36
N ILE A 43 29.50 3.80 -13.44
CA ILE A 43 30.36 3.70 -14.63
C ILE A 43 29.53 3.31 -15.86
N TYR A 44 28.64 2.32 -15.71
CA TYR A 44 27.76 1.89 -16.79
C TYR A 44 26.87 3.04 -17.28
N PHE A 45 26.14 3.73 -16.40
CA PHE A 45 25.24 4.81 -16.82
C PHE A 45 25.97 6.04 -17.35
N ILE A 46 27.14 6.40 -16.79
CA ILE A 46 27.98 7.46 -17.35
C ILE A 46 28.41 7.13 -18.78
N SER A 47 28.79 5.87 -19.05
CA SER A 47 29.17 5.44 -20.40
C SER A 47 28.02 5.51 -21.42
N LYS A 48 26.77 5.58 -20.95
CA LYS A 48 25.57 5.67 -21.79
C LYS A 48 25.09 7.09 -22.06
N ILE A 49 25.67 8.11 -21.40
CA ILE A 49 25.31 9.51 -21.61
C ILE A 49 25.38 9.90 -23.10
N PRO A 50 26.48 9.65 -23.85
CA PRO A 50 26.57 10.10 -25.25
C PRO A 50 25.50 9.48 -26.14
N GLN A 51 25.23 8.19 -25.94
CA GLN A 51 24.24 7.43 -26.70
C GLN A 51 22.81 7.98 -26.47
N ILE A 52 22.45 8.25 -25.21
CA ILE A 52 21.12 8.75 -24.85
C ILE A 52 20.93 10.23 -25.26
N VAL A 53 21.99 11.04 -25.19
CA VAL A 53 21.98 12.43 -25.72
C VAL A 53 21.70 12.44 -27.23
N GLN A 54 22.18 11.43 -27.97
CA GLN A 54 21.88 11.21 -29.39
C GLN A 54 20.51 10.56 -29.65
N GLN A 55 19.64 10.46 -28.63
CA GLN A 55 18.29 9.87 -28.71
C GLN A 55 18.27 8.38 -29.07
N GLN A 56 19.38 7.67 -28.87
CA GLN A 56 19.45 6.23 -29.09
C GLN A 56 19.11 5.49 -27.80
N PHE A 57 17.82 5.20 -27.61
CA PHE A 57 17.34 4.47 -26.43
C PHE A 57 17.83 3.01 -26.43
N ILE A 58 18.03 2.47 -25.23
CA ILE A 58 18.34 1.04 -25.06
C ILE A 58 17.10 0.36 -24.52
N SER A 59 16.45 -0.47 -25.33
CA SER A 59 15.33 -1.31 -24.92
C SER A 59 15.71 -2.79 -24.91
N VAL A 60 15.09 -3.53 -24.01
CA VAL A 60 15.19 -4.97 -23.89
C VAL A 60 13.82 -5.49 -23.48
N GLN A 61 13.33 -6.51 -24.17
CA GLN A 61 12.07 -7.17 -23.88
C GLN A 61 12.33 -8.66 -23.73
N ILE A 62 11.93 -9.22 -22.60
CA ILE A 62 11.94 -10.66 -22.37
C ILE A 62 10.50 -11.10 -22.04
N PRO A 63 9.90 -12.01 -22.81
CA PRO A 63 8.57 -12.54 -22.51
C PRO A 63 8.51 -13.17 -21.12
N TRP A 64 7.50 -12.85 -20.32
CA TRP A 64 7.27 -13.47 -19.02
C TRP A 64 5.91 -14.14 -18.92
N MET A 65 4.83 -13.41 -19.18
CA MET A 65 3.45 -13.89 -19.23
C MET A 65 2.69 -13.16 -20.34
N THR A 66 2.91 -13.62 -21.58
CA THR A 66 2.44 -12.99 -22.81
C THR A 66 0.92 -12.92 -22.93
N SER A 67 0.18 -13.87 -22.32
CA SER A 67 -1.29 -13.88 -22.33
C SER A 67 -1.93 -12.68 -21.63
N LEU A 68 -1.19 -12.02 -20.73
CA LEU A 68 -1.62 -10.81 -20.02
C LEU A 68 -0.78 -9.58 -20.42
N ASP A 69 0.02 -9.68 -21.48
CA ASP A 69 1.00 -8.67 -21.89
C ASP A 69 1.95 -8.25 -20.73
N ILE A 70 2.36 -9.21 -19.90
CA ILE A 70 3.32 -8.95 -18.82
C ILE A 70 4.68 -9.44 -19.30
N ASN A 71 5.59 -8.51 -19.56
CA ASN A 71 6.94 -8.81 -20.03
C ASN A 71 7.98 -8.13 -19.13
N VAL A 72 9.20 -8.67 -19.10
CA VAL A 72 10.34 -7.97 -18.51
C VAL A 72 10.86 -6.97 -19.53
N ASP A 73 10.19 -5.82 -19.61
CA ASP A 73 10.56 -4.72 -20.50
C ASP A 73 11.41 -3.70 -19.75
N LEU A 74 12.67 -3.58 -20.15
CA LEU A 74 13.61 -2.60 -19.63
C LEU A 74 13.94 -1.58 -20.71
N ARG A 75 13.76 -0.30 -20.42
CA ARG A 75 14.09 0.82 -21.30
C ARG A 75 14.94 1.84 -20.56
N LEU A 76 16.10 2.15 -21.11
CA LEU A 76 16.92 3.28 -20.71
C LEU A 76 16.67 4.42 -21.71
N ASP A 77 15.81 5.35 -21.31
CA ASP A 77 15.63 6.66 -21.95
C ASP A 77 16.32 7.76 -21.13
N GLY A 78 16.12 9.03 -21.50
CA GLY A 78 16.76 10.15 -20.81
C GLY A 78 16.28 10.34 -19.37
N LEU A 79 14.99 10.10 -19.10
CA LEU A 79 14.43 10.21 -17.75
C LEU A 79 14.96 9.09 -16.87
N SER A 80 14.95 7.85 -17.38
CA SER A 80 15.56 6.68 -16.72
C SER A 80 17.04 6.91 -16.44
N LEU A 81 17.80 7.45 -17.40
CA LEU A 81 19.22 7.73 -17.24
C LEU A 81 19.49 8.73 -16.12
N MET A 82 18.77 9.85 -16.10
CA MET A 82 18.93 10.87 -15.06
C MET A 82 18.72 10.28 -13.66
N PHE A 83 17.64 9.53 -13.47
CA PHE A 83 17.36 8.88 -12.19
C PHE A 83 18.36 7.77 -11.87
N ALA A 84 18.76 6.96 -12.84
CA ALA A 84 19.75 5.91 -12.64
C ALA A 84 21.14 6.46 -12.26
N LEU A 85 21.53 7.62 -12.82
CA LEU A 85 22.73 8.35 -12.41
C LEU A 85 22.59 8.88 -10.98
N ILE A 86 21.46 9.48 -10.61
CA ILE A 86 21.23 9.96 -9.24
C ILE A 86 21.27 8.79 -8.23
N ILE A 87 20.58 7.68 -8.52
CA ILE A 87 20.55 6.48 -7.69
C ILE A 87 21.97 5.94 -7.50
N SER A 88 22.72 5.75 -8.59
CA SER A 88 24.05 5.14 -8.53
C SER A 88 25.11 6.08 -7.92
N LEU A 89 25.20 7.34 -8.34
CA LEU A 89 26.22 8.29 -7.88
C LEU A 89 26.05 8.66 -6.40
N ILE A 90 24.82 8.95 -5.97
CA ILE A 90 24.54 9.13 -4.54
C ILE A 90 24.71 7.80 -3.80
N GLY A 91 24.40 6.67 -4.45
CA GLY A 91 24.68 5.33 -3.97
C GLY A 91 26.16 5.14 -3.62
N VAL A 92 27.11 5.56 -4.46
CA VAL A 92 28.55 5.47 -4.16
C VAL A 92 28.88 6.22 -2.86
N ALA A 93 28.40 7.46 -2.73
CA ALA A 93 28.63 8.28 -1.54
C ALA A 93 28.01 7.64 -0.28
N VAL A 94 26.78 7.13 -0.37
CA VAL A 94 26.09 6.51 0.77
C VAL A 94 26.70 5.16 1.16
N PHE A 95 27.01 4.29 0.20
CA PHE A 95 27.59 2.97 0.50
C PHE A 95 28.96 3.14 1.16
N PHE A 96 29.78 4.09 0.66
CA PHE A 96 31.04 4.43 1.29
C PHE A 96 30.83 4.99 2.71
N TYR A 97 29.90 5.94 2.87
CA TYR A 97 29.53 6.50 4.18
C TYR A 97 29.07 5.42 5.17
N ALA A 98 28.27 4.45 4.71
CA ALA A 98 27.78 3.34 5.53
C ALA A 98 28.91 2.44 6.04
N THR A 99 30.01 2.28 5.28
CA THR A 99 31.18 1.51 5.72
C THR A 99 31.86 2.11 6.96
N GLN A 100 31.77 3.43 7.13
CA GLN A 100 32.34 4.15 8.27
C GLN A 100 31.32 4.34 9.40
N TYR A 101 30.02 4.34 9.08
CA TYR A 101 28.93 4.54 10.04
C TYR A 101 28.64 3.28 10.90
N LEU A 102 28.71 2.08 10.30
CA LEU A 102 28.38 0.83 10.99
C LEU A 102 29.65 0.08 11.43
N SER A 103 29.58 -0.56 12.60
CA SER A 103 30.73 -1.29 13.16
C SER A 103 30.56 -2.81 12.96
N PRO A 104 31.56 -3.52 12.41
CA PRO A 104 31.54 -4.99 12.31
C PRO A 104 31.45 -5.70 13.68
N GLN A 105 31.74 -5.00 14.78
CA GLN A 105 31.71 -5.54 16.13
C GLN A 105 30.30 -5.55 16.73
N THR A 106 29.46 -4.58 16.38
CA THR A 106 28.11 -4.39 16.94
C THR A 106 27.00 -4.70 15.94
N ASP A 107 27.27 -4.56 14.65
CA ASP A 107 26.26 -4.60 13.60
C ASP A 107 26.43 -5.81 12.66
N ASN A 108 25.30 -6.26 12.10
CA ASN A 108 25.30 -7.28 11.05
C ASN A 108 25.41 -6.59 9.68
N LEU A 109 26.65 -6.35 9.24
CA LEU A 109 26.93 -5.66 7.98
C LEU A 109 26.37 -6.39 6.73
N PRO A 110 26.53 -7.71 6.55
CA PRO A 110 25.97 -8.42 5.41
C PRO A 110 24.46 -8.21 5.27
N ARG A 111 23.73 -8.28 6.38
CA ARG A 111 22.28 -8.04 6.39
C ARG A 111 21.94 -6.61 5.97
N PHE A 112 22.62 -5.62 6.55
CA PHE A 112 22.40 -4.21 6.21
C PHE A 112 22.65 -3.94 4.72
N PHE A 113 23.81 -4.35 4.21
CA PHE A 113 24.19 -4.11 2.83
C PHE A 113 23.37 -4.92 1.83
N PHE A 114 22.92 -6.13 2.19
CA PHE A 114 21.97 -6.87 1.37
C PHE A 114 20.64 -6.12 1.23
N TYR A 115 20.08 -5.60 2.33
CA TYR A 115 18.85 -4.80 2.27
C TYR A 115 19.03 -3.50 1.47
N LEU A 116 20.20 -2.85 1.62
CA LEU A 116 20.51 -1.62 0.88
C LEU A 116 20.70 -1.88 -0.63
N LEU A 117 21.33 -3.00 -1.00
CA LEU A 117 21.45 -3.46 -2.39
C LEU A 117 20.11 -3.86 -2.98
N LEU A 118 19.28 -4.60 -2.24
CA LEU A 118 17.92 -4.95 -2.65
C LEU A 118 17.11 -3.69 -2.94
N PHE A 119 17.23 -2.68 -2.09
CA PHE A 119 16.59 -1.38 -2.29
C PHE A 119 17.12 -0.64 -3.53
N MET A 120 18.44 -0.61 -3.74
CA MET A 120 19.05 -0.02 -4.95
C MET A 120 18.59 -0.74 -6.22
N PHE A 121 18.60 -2.07 -6.22
CA PHE A 121 18.12 -2.91 -7.31
C PHE A 121 16.65 -2.61 -7.64
N SER A 122 15.81 -2.52 -6.61
CA SER A 122 14.39 -2.19 -6.75
C SER A 122 14.19 -0.81 -7.38
N MET A 123 14.93 0.21 -6.91
CA MET A 123 14.84 1.57 -7.45
C MET A 123 15.32 1.65 -8.90
N LEU A 124 16.41 0.96 -9.25
CA LEU A 124 16.85 0.84 -10.65
C LEU A 124 15.81 0.11 -11.50
N GLY A 125 15.16 -0.91 -10.96
CA GLY A 125 14.06 -1.63 -11.59
C GLY A 125 12.88 -0.71 -11.90
N ILE A 126 12.41 0.11 -10.95
CA ILE A 126 11.33 1.09 -11.19
C ILE A 126 11.70 2.00 -12.37
N VAL A 127 12.90 2.59 -12.34
CA VAL A 127 13.25 3.64 -13.32
C VAL A 127 13.54 3.09 -14.71
N LEU A 128 13.93 1.82 -14.81
CA LEU A 128 14.20 1.15 -16.08
C LEU A 128 12.98 0.40 -16.63
N SER A 129 11.90 0.23 -15.85
CA SER A 129 10.73 -0.52 -16.31
C SER A 129 10.01 0.22 -17.43
N ASN A 130 9.74 -0.49 -18.53
CA ASN A 130 8.85 -0.06 -19.61
C ASN A 130 7.52 -0.83 -19.62
N ASN A 131 7.25 -1.63 -18.59
CA ASN A 131 6.00 -2.35 -18.38
C ASN A 131 5.39 -1.94 -17.04
N THR A 132 4.10 -1.60 -17.01
CA THR A 132 3.39 -1.10 -15.81
C THR A 132 3.41 -2.11 -14.65
N ILE A 133 3.18 -3.40 -14.95
CA ILE A 133 3.19 -4.46 -13.95
C ILE A 133 4.60 -4.74 -13.44
N LEU A 134 5.60 -4.74 -14.34
CA LEU A 134 7.01 -4.84 -13.92
C LEU A 134 7.41 -3.69 -13.00
N MET A 135 7.01 -2.46 -13.35
CA MET A 135 7.25 -1.28 -12.52
C MET A 135 6.57 -1.42 -11.16
N TYR A 136 5.35 -1.96 -11.09
CA TYR A 136 4.66 -2.26 -9.83
C TYR A 136 5.38 -3.32 -8.98
N VAL A 137 5.91 -4.39 -9.59
CA VAL A 137 6.70 -5.40 -8.87
C VAL A 137 7.91 -4.75 -8.20
N PHE A 138 8.66 -3.92 -8.93
CA PHE A 138 9.77 -3.18 -8.34
C PHE A 138 9.31 -2.11 -7.34
N TRP A 139 8.14 -1.50 -7.56
CA TRP A 139 7.53 -0.58 -6.62
C TRP A 139 7.28 -1.22 -5.25
N GLU A 140 6.72 -2.43 -5.21
CA GLU A 140 6.54 -3.14 -3.95
C GLU A 140 7.84 -3.69 -3.38
N LEU A 141 8.79 -4.09 -4.24
CA LEU A 141 10.12 -4.49 -3.77
C LEU A 141 10.83 -3.33 -3.04
N THR A 142 10.61 -2.07 -3.47
CA THR A 142 11.06 -0.90 -2.69
C THR A 142 10.30 -0.74 -1.36
N SER A 143 8.99 -1.03 -1.31
CA SER A 143 8.21 -1.00 -0.06
C SER A 143 8.79 -2.00 0.95
N VAL A 144 8.99 -3.26 0.52
CA VAL A 144 9.51 -4.34 1.37
C VAL A 144 10.95 -4.06 1.82
N SER A 145 11.84 -3.67 0.90
CA SER A 145 13.24 -3.38 1.25
C SER A 145 13.36 -2.15 2.16
N SER A 146 12.53 -1.11 1.96
CA SER A 146 12.48 0.03 2.88
C SER A 146 11.98 -0.35 4.28
N PHE A 147 10.98 -1.22 4.38
CA PHE A 147 10.50 -1.76 5.66
C PHE A 147 11.61 -2.50 6.41
N LEU A 148 12.39 -3.34 5.71
CA LEU A 148 13.53 -4.06 6.29
C LEU A 148 14.65 -3.12 6.74
N LEU A 149 14.90 -2.02 6.01
CA LEU A 149 15.91 -1.02 6.37
C LEU A 149 15.48 -0.15 7.56
N ILE A 150 14.20 0.25 7.63
CA ILE A 150 13.67 1.03 8.77
C ILE A 150 13.65 0.18 10.03
N SER A 151 13.29 -1.10 9.91
CA SER A 151 13.28 -2.08 11.02
C SER A 151 14.64 -2.73 11.27
N TYR A 152 15.75 -2.18 10.77
CA TYR A 152 17.08 -2.78 10.91
C TYR A 152 17.45 -3.08 12.38
N TRP A 153 17.16 -2.14 13.29
CA TRP A 153 17.21 -2.36 14.73
C TRP A 153 15.83 -2.80 15.24
N TYR A 154 15.48 -4.05 14.96
CA TYR A 154 14.17 -4.61 15.25
C TYR A 154 13.87 -4.72 16.75
N ASP A 155 14.87 -4.66 17.64
CA ASP A 155 14.64 -4.66 19.09
C ASP A 155 14.15 -3.30 19.63
N ASN A 156 14.16 -2.24 18.80
CA ASN A 156 13.67 -0.91 19.17
C ASN A 156 12.21 -0.74 18.73
N GLY A 157 11.29 -0.60 19.71
CA GLY A 157 9.86 -0.41 19.44
C GLY A 157 9.54 0.79 18.55
N ASN A 158 10.34 1.88 18.60
CA ASN A 158 10.15 3.02 17.70
C ASN A 158 10.48 2.68 16.24
N SER A 159 11.53 1.89 16.00
CA SER A 159 11.91 1.41 14.66
C SER A 159 10.84 0.48 14.10
N GLN A 160 10.32 -0.45 14.91
CA GLN A 160 9.23 -1.35 14.51
C GLN A 160 7.97 -0.58 14.11
N LEU A 161 7.50 0.34 14.97
CA LEU A 161 6.31 1.14 14.70
C LEU A 161 6.49 2.04 13.47
N GLY A 162 7.67 2.65 13.32
CA GLY A 162 8.00 3.46 12.14
C GLY A 162 7.99 2.64 10.84
N ALA A 163 8.54 1.42 10.88
CA ALA A 163 8.54 0.50 9.76
C ALA A 163 7.12 0.06 9.38
N ILE A 164 6.30 -0.38 10.34
CA ILE A 164 4.92 -0.80 10.09
C ILE A 164 4.10 0.35 9.52
N GLN A 165 4.19 1.55 10.11
CA GLN A 165 3.44 2.71 9.63
C GLN A 165 3.84 3.09 8.19
N SER A 166 5.14 3.09 7.89
CA SER A 166 5.64 3.35 6.54
C SER A 166 5.18 2.30 5.54
N PHE A 167 5.25 1.02 5.92
CA PHE A 167 4.80 -0.09 5.08
C PHE A 167 3.30 0.00 4.80
N MET A 168 2.46 0.20 5.81
CA MET A 168 1.00 0.28 5.60
C MET A 168 0.61 1.42 4.66
N ILE A 169 1.18 2.62 4.84
CA ILE A 169 0.83 3.78 3.98
C ILE A 169 1.33 3.59 2.55
N THR A 170 2.55 3.08 2.38
CA THR A 170 3.16 2.93 1.05
C THR A 170 2.58 1.75 0.27
N VAL A 171 2.23 0.64 0.94
CA VAL A 171 1.53 -0.51 0.33
C VAL A 171 0.08 -0.15 0.01
N PHE A 172 -0.61 0.60 0.86
CA PHE A 172 -1.94 1.12 0.52
C PHE A 172 -1.92 1.92 -0.80
N GLY A 173 -0.95 2.82 -0.95
CA GLY A 173 -0.74 3.53 -2.20
C GLY A 173 -0.29 2.65 -3.36
N GLY A 174 0.54 1.64 -3.10
CA GLY A 174 0.96 0.66 -4.11
C GLY A 174 -0.21 -0.16 -4.65
N LEU A 175 -1.15 -0.59 -3.80
CA LEU A 175 -2.38 -1.27 -4.22
C LEU A 175 -3.31 -0.34 -5.04
N ALA A 176 -3.39 0.94 -4.68
CA ALA A 176 -4.07 1.93 -5.50
C ALA A 176 -3.38 2.08 -6.87
N LEU A 177 -2.05 2.16 -6.90
CA LEU A 177 -1.27 2.23 -8.13
C LEU A 177 -1.52 1.01 -9.03
N LEU A 178 -1.52 -0.20 -8.47
CA LEU A 178 -1.86 -1.43 -9.19
C LEU A 178 -3.26 -1.35 -9.79
N THR A 179 -4.23 -0.86 -9.04
CA THR A 179 -5.61 -0.65 -9.54
C THR A 179 -5.62 0.33 -10.71
N GLY A 180 -4.84 1.41 -10.62
CA GLY A 180 -4.65 2.38 -11.72
C GLY A 180 -4.03 1.76 -12.97
N PHE A 181 -3.01 0.89 -12.82
CA PHE A 181 -2.40 0.19 -13.95
C PHE A 181 -3.33 -0.85 -14.58
N ILE A 182 -4.13 -1.55 -13.78
CA ILE A 182 -5.16 -2.45 -14.31
C ILE A 182 -6.18 -1.65 -15.12
N MET A 183 -6.62 -0.48 -14.63
CA MET A 183 -7.52 0.39 -15.40
C MET A 183 -6.89 0.89 -16.71
N LEU A 184 -5.60 1.26 -16.70
CA LEU A 184 -4.87 1.62 -17.93
C LEU A 184 -4.82 0.45 -18.93
N TYR A 185 -4.55 -0.77 -18.45
CA TYR A 185 -4.54 -1.96 -19.30
C TYR A 185 -5.93 -2.24 -19.89
N LEU A 186 -7.00 -2.09 -19.11
CA LEU A 186 -8.38 -2.24 -19.62
C LEU A 186 -8.74 -1.20 -20.69
N MET A 187 -8.11 -0.01 -20.65
CA MET A 187 -8.33 1.07 -21.62
C MET A 187 -7.51 0.92 -22.90
N THR A 188 -6.29 0.36 -22.81
CA THR A 188 -5.30 0.34 -23.91
C THR A 188 -5.05 -1.05 -24.50
N GLY A 189 -5.35 -2.11 -23.75
CA GLY A 189 -5.01 -3.49 -24.11
C GLY A 189 -3.53 -3.84 -24.00
N THR A 190 -2.67 -2.96 -23.46
CA THR A 190 -1.22 -3.16 -23.34
C THR A 190 -0.71 -2.67 -21.97
N ASN A 191 0.30 -3.34 -21.43
CA ASN A 191 1.03 -2.90 -20.23
C ASN A 191 2.34 -2.20 -20.58
N THR A 192 2.70 -2.12 -21.86
CA THR A 192 3.91 -1.45 -22.33
C THR A 192 3.73 0.07 -22.25
N ILE A 193 4.52 0.74 -21.41
CA ILE A 193 4.36 2.17 -21.09
C ILE A 193 4.48 3.07 -22.32
N THR A 194 5.41 2.77 -23.23
CA THR A 194 5.57 3.52 -24.48
C THR A 194 4.33 3.43 -25.37
N ASP A 195 3.75 2.25 -25.49
CA ASP A 195 2.57 2.02 -26.32
C ASP A 195 1.32 2.68 -25.70
N ILE A 196 1.25 2.73 -24.37
CA ILE A 196 0.21 3.49 -23.64
C ILE A 196 0.33 5.00 -23.95
N ILE A 197 1.55 5.55 -23.98
CA ILE A 197 1.80 6.97 -24.29
C ILE A 197 1.45 7.28 -25.75
N ASP A 198 1.71 6.36 -26.68
CA ASP A 198 1.35 6.52 -28.10
C ASP A 198 -0.17 6.56 -28.30
N GLN A 199 -0.93 5.84 -27.46
CA GLN A 199 -2.40 5.80 -27.52
C GLN A 199 -3.10 6.92 -26.72
N ARG A 200 -2.35 7.86 -26.14
CA ARG A 200 -2.85 8.87 -25.17
C ARG A 200 -4.09 9.65 -25.60
N HIS A 201 -4.23 9.95 -26.90
CA HIS A 201 -5.36 10.73 -27.44
C HIS A 201 -6.70 9.99 -27.33
N HIS A 202 -6.69 8.66 -27.27
CA HIS A 202 -7.89 7.85 -27.10
C HIS A 202 -8.32 7.72 -25.62
N LEU A 203 -7.43 8.04 -24.67
CA LEU A 203 -7.66 7.81 -23.24
C LEU A 203 -8.52 8.88 -22.57
N VAL A 204 -8.40 10.14 -23.00
CA VAL A 204 -9.02 11.30 -22.30
C VAL A 204 -10.54 11.18 -22.21
N ASN A 205 -11.17 10.66 -23.26
CA ASN A 205 -12.62 10.54 -23.34
C ASN A 205 -13.16 9.24 -22.72
N HIS A 206 -12.29 8.36 -22.22
CA HIS A 206 -12.71 7.08 -21.66
C HIS A 206 -13.27 7.26 -20.23
N PRO A 207 -14.39 6.61 -19.87
CA PRO A 207 -15.02 6.77 -18.55
C PRO A 207 -14.10 6.44 -17.35
N LEU A 208 -13.13 5.54 -17.55
CA LEU A 208 -12.16 5.15 -16.51
C LEU A 208 -10.99 6.12 -16.36
N PHE A 209 -10.84 7.15 -17.20
CA PHE A 209 -9.66 8.03 -17.17
C PHE A 209 -9.47 8.73 -15.82
N ILE A 210 -10.52 9.37 -15.30
CA ILE A 210 -10.44 10.09 -14.01
C ILE A 210 -10.21 9.12 -12.83
N PRO A 211 -10.97 8.01 -12.67
CA PRO A 211 -10.66 7.00 -11.65
C PRO A 211 -9.23 6.46 -11.74
N MET A 212 -8.77 6.12 -12.95
CA MET A 212 -7.41 5.65 -13.20
C MET A 212 -6.36 6.69 -12.74
N MET A 213 -6.54 7.95 -13.16
CA MET A 213 -5.66 9.04 -12.79
C MET A 213 -5.60 9.20 -11.26
N LEU A 214 -6.75 9.22 -10.58
CA LEU A 214 -6.80 9.33 -9.11
C LEU A 214 -6.09 8.16 -8.41
N MET A 215 -6.23 6.94 -8.91
CA MET A 215 -5.55 5.75 -8.38
C MET A 215 -4.03 5.84 -8.54
N ILE A 216 -3.55 6.30 -9.70
CA ILE A 216 -2.11 6.54 -9.93
C ILE A 216 -1.59 7.67 -9.03
N LEU A 217 -2.35 8.77 -8.90
CA LEU A 217 -2.01 9.89 -8.03
C LEU A 217 -1.92 9.46 -6.55
N LEU A 218 -2.83 8.61 -6.07
CA LEU A 218 -2.75 8.04 -4.71
C LEU A 218 -1.44 7.25 -4.50
N GLY A 219 -1.04 6.44 -5.49
CA GLY A 219 0.26 5.78 -5.49
C GLY A 219 1.43 6.76 -5.43
N ALA A 220 1.43 7.77 -6.30
CA ALA A 220 2.48 8.79 -6.32
C ALA A 220 2.58 9.57 -4.99
N PHE A 221 1.45 10.05 -4.47
CA PHE A 221 1.37 10.90 -3.27
C PHE A 221 1.78 10.19 -2.00
N THR A 222 1.41 8.92 -1.84
CA THR A 222 1.81 8.12 -0.68
C THR A 222 3.33 7.89 -0.63
N LYS A 223 3.93 7.48 -1.76
CA LYS A 223 5.37 7.18 -1.83
C LYS A 223 6.27 8.41 -1.77
N SER A 224 5.79 9.54 -2.28
CA SER A 224 6.49 10.84 -2.23
C SER A 224 6.12 11.69 -1.02
N ALA A 225 5.48 11.10 0.00
CA ALA A 225 5.15 11.74 1.27
C ALA A 225 4.42 13.09 1.10
N GLN A 226 3.44 13.14 0.19
CA GLN A 226 2.59 14.32 0.00
C GLN A 226 1.49 14.39 1.05
N PHE A 227 0.84 15.55 1.18
CA PHE A 227 -0.33 15.71 2.03
C PHE A 227 -1.51 14.86 1.51
N PRO A 228 -2.24 14.13 2.38
CA PRO A 228 -2.06 13.98 3.83
C PRO A 228 -1.15 12.80 4.26
N PHE A 229 -0.60 12.04 3.32
CA PHE A 229 0.18 10.81 3.55
C PHE A 229 1.61 10.98 4.05
N HIS A 230 2.10 12.21 4.24
CA HIS A 230 3.47 12.53 4.66
C HIS A 230 3.90 11.97 6.04
N VAL A 231 2.95 11.53 6.88
CA VAL A 231 3.17 11.17 8.30
C VAL A 231 4.15 10.00 8.52
N TRP A 232 4.37 9.14 7.52
CA TRP A 232 5.31 8.03 7.66
C TRP A 232 6.77 8.48 7.60
N LEU A 233 7.09 9.54 6.86
CA LEU A 233 8.47 9.92 6.59
C LEU A 233 9.22 10.35 7.86
N PRO A 234 8.68 11.20 8.75
CA PRO A 234 9.34 11.53 10.01
C PRO A 234 9.53 10.32 10.93
N LYS A 235 8.63 9.33 10.89
CA LYS A 235 8.72 8.10 11.69
C LYS A 235 9.76 7.13 11.13
N ALA A 236 10.01 7.15 9.82
CA ALA A 236 11.08 6.39 9.17
C ALA A 236 12.49 6.86 9.59
N MET A 237 12.64 8.03 10.22
CA MET A 237 13.94 8.54 10.72
C MET A 237 14.52 7.74 11.89
N ALA A 238 13.82 6.72 12.38
CA ALA A 238 14.38 5.70 13.27
C ALA A 238 15.46 4.84 12.60
N ALA A 239 15.48 4.80 11.25
CA ALA A 239 16.47 4.05 10.49
C ALA A 239 17.91 4.58 10.69
N PRO A 240 18.93 3.74 10.44
CA PRO A 240 20.32 4.17 10.38
C PRO A 240 20.49 5.35 9.41
N THR A 241 21.36 6.31 9.74
CA THR A 241 21.49 7.54 8.91
C THR A 241 21.86 7.31 7.44
N PRO A 242 22.70 6.30 7.07
CA PRO A 242 22.94 6.00 5.67
C PRO A 242 21.64 5.66 4.91
N VAL A 243 20.70 4.96 5.55
CA VAL A 243 19.37 4.65 4.99
C VAL A 243 18.60 5.94 4.76
N SER A 244 18.52 6.82 5.76
CA SER A 244 17.83 8.10 5.63
C SER A 244 18.42 8.97 4.51
N ALA A 245 19.76 9.02 4.43
CA ALA A 245 20.47 9.74 3.38
C ALA A 245 20.12 9.20 1.99
N TYR A 246 20.00 7.88 1.81
CA TYR A 246 19.68 7.30 0.50
C TYR A 246 18.20 7.40 0.13
N LEU A 247 17.33 6.86 1.00
CA LEU A 247 15.88 6.73 0.76
C LEU A 247 15.21 8.10 0.60
N HIS A 248 15.63 9.07 1.41
CA HIS A 248 14.95 10.36 1.51
C HIS A 248 15.65 11.48 0.74
N SER A 249 16.91 11.28 0.31
CA SER A 249 17.58 12.28 -0.54
C SER A 249 17.48 11.97 -2.02
N ALA A 250 17.63 10.71 -2.45
CA ALA A 250 17.89 10.40 -3.87
C ALA A 250 16.92 9.40 -4.49
N THR A 251 16.19 8.61 -3.71
CA THR A 251 15.56 7.38 -4.22
C THR A 251 14.07 7.25 -3.90
N MET A 252 13.68 6.60 -2.80
CA MET A 252 12.30 6.17 -2.49
C MET A 252 11.29 7.30 -2.63
N VAL A 253 11.59 8.44 -2.00
CA VAL A 253 10.66 9.58 -1.96
C VAL A 253 10.52 10.28 -3.31
N LYS A 254 11.43 10.00 -4.26
CA LYS A 254 11.36 10.50 -5.64
C LYS A 254 10.67 9.51 -6.58
N ALA A 255 10.37 8.29 -6.16
CA ALA A 255 9.70 7.30 -7.01
C ALA A 255 8.31 7.78 -7.47
N GLY A 256 7.54 8.44 -6.59
CA GLY A 256 6.27 9.06 -6.96
C GLY A 256 6.44 10.22 -7.95
N ILE A 257 7.50 11.01 -7.81
CA ILE A 257 7.79 12.13 -8.73
C ILE A 257 8.26 11.59 -10.10
N PHE A 258 9.10 10.56 -10.11
CA PHE A 258 9.49 9.84 -11.32
C PHE A 258 8.27 9.30 -12.08
N LEU A 259 7.36 8.63 -11.35
CA LEU A 259 6.12 8.09 -11.89
C LEU A 259 5.30 9.20 -12.57
N LEU A 260 5.13 10.36 -11.92
CA LEU A 260 4.39 11.45 -12.53
C LEU A 260 5.12 12.06 -13.74
N PHE A 261 6.43 12.25 -13.70
CA PHE A 261 7.19 12.66 -14.88
C PHE A 261 7.03 11.67 -16.05
N ARG A 262 7.04 10.36 -15.77
CA ARG A 262 6.86 9.30 -16.77
C ARG A 262 5.47 9.31 -17.40
N PHE A 263 4.44 9.52 -16.59
CA PHE A 263 3.04 9.49 -17.04
C PHE A 263 2.45 10.87 -17.34
N THR A 264 3.23 11.95 -17.24
CA THR A 264 2.80 13.31 -17.57
C THR A 264 2.21 13.42 -18.98
N PRO A 265 2.78 12.79 -20.04
CA PRO A 265 2.17 12.78 -21.38
C PRO A 265 0.72 12.29 -21.44
N VAL A 266 0.31 11.44 -20.48
CA VAL A 266 -1.03 10.87 -20.42
C VAL A 266 -1.90 11.61 -19.39
N LEU A 267 -1.41 11.74 -18.16
CA LEU A 267 -2.19 12.32 -17.05
C LEU A 267 -2.38 13.84 -17.21
N GLY A 268 -1.39 14.52 -17.79
CA GLY A 268 -1.42 15.96 -18.05
C GLY A 268 -2.50 16.41 -19.03
N LEU A 269 -3.16 15.48 -19.71
CA LEU A 269 -4.28 15.79 -20.61
C LEU A 269 -5.52 16.31 -19.87
N SER A 270 -5.61 16.13 -18.55
CA SER A 270 -6.72 16.63 -17.74
C SER A 270 -6.34 17.80 -16.84
N ASP A 271 -7.15 18.86 -16.84
CA ASP A 271 -6.98 19.99 -15.92
C ASP A 271 -7.07 19.56 -14.45
N ALA A 272 -7.85 18.51 -14.16
CA ALA A 272 -7.94 17.97 -12.81
C ALA A 272 -6.58 17.45 -12.32
N TYR A 273 -5.76 16.84 -13.18
CA TYR A 273 -4.39 16.47 -12.84
C TYR A 273 -3.56 17.70 -12.47
N ILE A 274 -3.58 18.73 -13.33
CA ILE A 274 -2.80 19.96 -13.16
C ILE A 274 -3.15 20.62 -11.81
N TYR A 275 -4.44 20.79 -11.51
CA TYR A 275 -4.87 21.38 -10.24
C TYR A 275 -4.51 20.50 -9.03
N ILE A 276 -4.86 19.22 -9.05
CA ILE A 276 -4.65 18.33 -7.90
C ILE A 276 -3.16 18.26 -7.56
N VAL A 277 -2.31 18.01 -8.56
CA VAL A 277 -0.86 17.85 -8.34
C VAL A 277 -0.23 19.17 -7.90
N THR A 278 -0.64 20.30 -8.49
CA THR A 278 -0.13 21.63 -8.12
C THR A 278 -0.49 21.99 -6.67
N PHE A 279 -1.76 21.89 -6.30
CA PHE A 279 -2.21 22.27 -4.96
C PHE A 279 -1.76 21.30 -3.88
N VAL A 280 -1.79 19.99 -4.14
CA VAL A 280 -1.22 19.00 -3.20
C VAL A 280 0.26 19.28 -2.98
N GLY A 281 1.02 19.59 -4.03
CA GLY A 281 2.43 19.98 -3.93
C GLY A 281 2.66 21.22 -3.07
N LEU A 282 1.93 22.31 -3.33
CA LEU A 282 2.06 23.58 -2.59
C LEU A 282 1.63 23.45 -1.11
N ILE A 283 0.53 22.76 -0.84
CA ILE A 283 0.08 22.47 0.54
C ILE A 283 1.13 21.65 1.27
N THR A 284 1.69 20.63 0.61
CA THR A 284 2.78 19.80 1.15
C THR A 284 4.03 20.64 1.41
N MET A 285 4.39 21.52 0.47
CA MET A 285 5.54 22.42 0.58
C MET A 285 5.44 23.30 1.82
N LEU A 286 4.28 23.95 2.00
CA LEU A 286 3.98 24.82 3.13
C LEU A 286 3.95 24.04 4.44
N PHE A 287 3.21 22.93 4.50
CA PHE A 287 3.07 22.13 5.71
C PHE A 287 4.42 21.55 6.17
N GLY A 288 5.21 21.03 5.24
CA GLY A 288 6.56 20.54 5.50
C GLY A 288 7.46 21.63 6.06
N SER A 289 7.45 22.82 5.44
CA SER A 289 8.30 23.93 5.88
C SER A 289 7.95 24.45 7.28
N LEU A 290 6.66 24.57 7.60
CA LEU A 290 6.20 25.01 8.91
C LEU A 290 6.49 23.97 10.00
N THR A 291 6.30 22.69 9.69
CA THR A 291 6.47 21.60 10.67
C THR A 291 7.94 21.30 10.94
N ALA A 292 8.85 21.58 9.98
CA ALA A 292 10.29 21.47 10.17
C ALA A 292 10.79 22.38 11.32
N LEU A 293 10.27 23.60 11.43
CA LEU A 293 10.61 24.53 12.51
C LEU A 293 10.20 24.01 13.90
N ARG A 294 9.23 23.09 13.97
CA ARG A 294 8.70 22.53 15.22
C ARG A 294 9.49 21.33 15.74
N GLN A 295 10.51 20.87 15.02
CA GLN A 295 11.29 19.70 15.41
C GLN A 295 12.52 20.09 16.23
N TYR A 296 12.81 19.31 17.28
CA TYR A 296 14.07 19.40 18.02
C TYR A 296 15.13 18.41 17.52
N ASP A 297 14.70 17.35 16.84
CA ASP A 297 15.57 16.32 16.28
C ASP A 297 16.06 16.73 14.89
N LEU A 298 17.37 16.70 14.65
CA LEU A 298 17.95 17.09 13.36
C LEU A 298 17.46 16.25 12.18
N LYS A 299 17.31 14.92 12.34
CA LYS A 299 16.72 14.08 11.27
C LYS A 299 15.24 14.41 11.07
N GLY A 300 14.52 14.75 12.14
CA GLY A 300 13.15 15.26 12.09
C GLY A 300 13.03 16.54 11.24
N ILE A 301 13.90 17.53 11.47
CA ILE A 301 13.97 18.75 10.62
C ILE A 301 14.25 18.36 9.16
N LEU A 302 15.21 17.46 8.93
CA LEU A 302 15.55 17.02 7.57
C LEU A 302 14.43 16.23 6.88
N ALA A 303 13.63 15.47 7.62
CA ALA A 303 12.46 14.76 7.10
C ALA A 303 11.39 15.75 6.59
N TYR A 304 11.02 16.73 7.41
CA TYR A 304 10.02 17.72 7.02
C TYR A 304 10.52 18.70 5.96
N SER A 305 11.82 19.02 5.96
CA SER A 305 12.40 19.76 4.85
C SER A 305 12.40 18.95 3.55
N THR A 306 12.54 17.62 3.61
CA THR A 306 12.39 16.74 2.44
C THR A 306 10.95 16.78 1.93
N ILE A 307 9.95 16.62 2.81
CA ILE A 307 8.52 16.78 2.45
C ILE A 307 8.30 18.12 1.74
N SER A 308 8.87 19.20 2.28
CA SER A 308 8.74 20.54 1.71
C SER A 308 9.28 20.63 0.27
N GLN A 309 10.51 20.15 0.04
CA GLN A 309 11.12 20.21 -1.30
C GLN A 309 10.43 19.25 -2.30
N LEU A 310 9.94 18.09 -1.84
CA LEU A 310 9.14 17.20 -2.70
C LEU A 310 7.81 17.84 -3.10
N GLY A 311 7.18 18.59 -2.19
CA GLY A 311 5.99 19.39 -2.51
C GLY A 311 6.27 20.47 -3.57
N MET A 312 7.43 21.12 -3.49
CA MET A 312 7.90 22.08 -4.50
C MET A 312 8.13 21.42 -5.88
N MET A 313 8.73 20.22 -5.90
CA MET A 313 8.88 19.44 -7.15
C MET A 313 7.51 19.01 -7.69
N MET A 314 6.62 18.56 -6.81
CA MET A 314 5.29 18.10 -7.17
C MET A 314 4.49 19.23 -7.81
N SER A 315 4.56 20.46 -7.27
CA SER A 315 3.85 21.58 -7.87
C SER A 315 4.39 21.97 -9.25
N MET A 316 5.70 21.89 -9.47
CA MET A 316 6.29 22.08 -10.80
C MET A 316 5.87 20.97 -11.78
N VAL A 317 5.80 19.71 -11.35
CA VAL A 317 5.27 18.61 -12.18
C VAL A 317 3.80 18.83 -12.54
N GLY A 318 3.00 19.34 -11.59
CA GLY A 318 1.60 19.66 -11.81
C GLY A 318 1.41 20.76 -12.87
N ILE A 319 2.05 21.93 -12.67
CA ILE A 319 1.99 23.05 -13.61
C ILE A 319 2.57 22.64 -14.96
N GLY A 320 3.75 22.03 -14.99
CA GLY A 320 4.42 21.55 -16.20
C GLY A 320 3.64 20.47 -16.95
N GLY A 321 2.69 19.80 -16.29
CA GLY A 321 1.82 18.80 -16.89
C GLY A 321 0.94 19.32 -18.02
N GLY A 322 0.66 20.62 -18.04
CA GLY A 322 -0.08 21.27 -19.12
C GLY A 322 0.59 21.19 -20.49
N TYR A 323 1.88 20.82 -20.54
CA TYR A 323 2.56 20.50 -21.81
C TYR A 323 1.79 19.46 -22.64
N ALA A 324 1.16 18.47 -22.00
CA ALA A 324 0.42 17.42 -22.70
C ALA A 324 -0.77 17.96 -23.50
N GLN A 325 -1.37 19.08 -23.07
CA GLN A 325 -2.46 19.76 -23.75
C GLN A 325 -1.95 20.76 -24.81
N HIS A 326 -0.79 21.39 -24.58
CA HIS A 326 -0.21 22.42 -25.44
C HIS A 326 1.19 22.06 -25.97
N PRO A 327 1.35 20.93 -26.71
CA PRO A 327 2.67 20.45 -27.12
C PRO A 327 3.35 21.28 -28.22
N SER A 328 2.59 22.15 -28.93
CA SER A 328 3.09 22.90 -30.09
C SER A 328 2.73 24.39 -30.09
N ASP A 329 2.12 24.88 -29.01
CA ASP A 329 1.65 26.27 -28.92
C ASP A 329 2.71 27.15 -28.24
N SER A 330 2.46 28.46 -28.19
CA SER A 330 3.36 29.42 -27.51
C SER A 330 3.56 29.13 -26.02
N LEU A 331 2.62 28.42 -25.38
CA LEU A 331 2.72 28.00 -23.98
C LEU A 331 3.69 26.83 -23.75
N SER A 332 4.10 26.13 -24.82
CA SER A 332 5.00 24.98 -24.73
C SER A 332 6.34 25.34 -24.07
N GLU A 333 6.92 26.50 -24.42
CA GLU A 333 8.16 27.01 -23.83
C GLU A 333 8.05 27.17 -22.31
N PHE A 334 6.92 27.70 -21.83
CA PHE A 334 6.68 27.87 -20.41
C PHE A 334 6.61 26.51 -19.70
N TYR A 335 5.79 25.57 -20.18
CA TYR A 335 5.65 24.27 -19.52
C TYR A 335 6.97 23.48 -19.52
N VAL A 336 7.73 23.55 -20.61
CA VAL A 336 9.07 22.96 -20.72
C VAL A 336 10.02 23.57 -19.70
N LEU A 337 9.98 24.88 -19.49
CA LEU A 337 10.74 25.55 -18.42
C LEU A 337 10.35 25.03 -17.03
N VAL A 338 9.06 24.86 -16.75
CA VAL A 338 8.60 24.35 -15.44
C VAL A 338 9.05 22.90 -15.21
N LEU A 339 8.89 22.03 -16.21
CA LEU A 339 9.33 20.63 -16.13
C LEU A 339 10.86 20.55 -15.95
N PHE A 340 11.61 21.39 -16.67
CA PHE A 340 13.05 21.50 -16.51
C PHE A 340 13.42 21.95 -15.09
N ALA A 341 12.74 22.98 -14.54
CA ALA A 341 12.96 23.45 -13.19
C ALA A 341 12.72 22.35 -12.16
N GLY A 342 11.66 21.55 -12.35
CA GLY A 342 11.36 20.37 -11.54
C GLY A 342 12.47 19.33 -11.55
N LEU A 343 12.94 18.93 -12.73
CA LEU A 343 14.02 17.96 -12.89
C LEU A 343 15.37 18.49 -12.34
N PHE A 344 15.66 19.77 -12.56
CA PHE A 344 16.86 20.41 -12.04
C PHE A 344 16.86 20.50 -10.51
N HIS A 345 15.74 20.92 -9.92
CA HIS A 345 15.58 20.95 -8.47
C HIS A 345 15.67 19.54 -7.87
N LEU A 346 15.14 18.53 -8.55
CA LEU A 346 15.22 17.12 -8.14
C LEU A 346 16.68 16.65 -8.01
N MET A 347 17.52 16.98 -8.99
CA MET A 347 18.96 16.70 -8.95
C MET A 347 19.65 17.49 -7.81
N ASN A 348 19.42 18.79 -7.72
CA ASN A 348 20.01 19.63 -6.67
C ASN A 348 19.67 19.12 -5.27
N HIS A 349 18.40 18.74 -5.06
CA HIS A 349 17.92 18.16 -3.82
C HIS A 349 18.65 16.88 -3.44
N ALA A 350 18.90 15.99 -4.39
CA ALA A 350 19.62 14.75 -4.11
C ALA A 350 21.00 15.04 -3.50
N ILE A 351 21.68 16.08 -3.99
CA ILE A 351 23.04 16.45 -3.58
C ILE A 351 23.03 17.12 -2.21
N PHE A 352 22.34 18.27 -2.05
CA PHE A 352 22.39 19.01 -0.79
C PHE A 352 21.74 18.25 0.36
N LYS A 353 20.68 17.48 0.10
CA LYS A 353 19.99 16.73 1.17
C LYS A 353 20.83 15.56 1.65
N CYS A 354 21.51 14.87 0.74
CA CYS A 354 22.39 13.76 1.10
C CYS A 354 23.58 14.26 1.95
N ALA A 355 24.20 15.38 1.57
CA ALA A 355 25.24 16.03 2.38
C ALA A 355 24.75 16.39 3.79
N LEU A 356 23.54 16.95 3.91
CA LEU A 356 22.93 17.29 5.20
C LEU A 356 22.67 16.06 6.07
N PHE A 357 22.09 14.98 5.54
CA PHE A 357 21.87 13.75 6.31
C PHE A 357 23.17 13.12 6.77
N MET A 358 24.20 13.08 5.91
CA MET A 358 25.52 12.58 6.29
C MET A 358 26.15 13.40 7.41
N GLY A 359 26.06 14.74 7.33
CA GLY A 359 26.52 15.64 8.39
C GLY A 359 25.81 15.41 9.72
N VAL A 360 24.48 15.29 9.69
CA VAL A 360 23.69 14.93 10.89
C VAL A 360 24.11 13.58 11.45
N GLY A 361 24.36 12.58 10.61
CA GLY A 361 24.78 11.27 11.07
C GLY A 361 26.18 11.24 11.68
N ILE A 362 27.10 12.09 11.22
CA ILE A 362 28.43 12.25 11.83
C ILE A 362 28.28 12.87 13.22
N ILE A 363 27.45 13.90 13.36
CA ILE A 363 27.17 14.53 14.66
C ILE A 363 26.50 13.53 15.61
N ASP A 364 25.50 12.78 15.14
CA ASP A 364 24.79 11.76 15.94
C ASP A 364 25.77 10.68 16.45
N HIS A 365 26.64 10.19 15.56
CA HIS A 365 27.64 9.17 15.87
C HIS A 365 28.70 9.65 16.86
N GLU A 366 29.20 10.88 16.70
CA GLU A 366 30.30 11.39 17.51
C GLU A 366 29.86 12.09 18.80
N ALA A 367 28.73 12.79 18.79
CA ALA A 367 28.19 13.48 19.96
C ALA A 367 27.23 12.61 20.78
N GLY A 368 26.71 11.50 20.21
CA GLY A 368 25.73 10.62 20.87
C GLY A 368 24.34 11.23 21.02
N THR A 369 24.09 12.38 20.41
CA THR A 369 22.80 13.05 20.36
C THR A 369 22.67 13.86 19.09
N ARG A 370 21.43 13.99 18.61
CA ARG A 370 21.05 14.79 17.44
C ARG A 370 19.98 15.84 17.76
N ASP A 371 19.80 16.13 19.04
CA ASP A 371 18.83 17.10 19.53
C ASP A 371 19.46 18.50 19.64
N ILE A 372 18.94 19.44 18.87
CA ILE A 372 19.46 20.80 18.73
C ILE A 372 19.43 21.60 20.05
N ARG A 373 18.68 21.15 21.06
CA ARG A 373 18.66 21.79 22.38
C ARG A 373 19.99 21.60 23.12
N TYR A 374 20.72 20.54 22.81
CA TYR A 374 22.00 20.19 23.45
C TYR A 374 23.22 20.46 22.57
N LEU A 375 23.04 20.57 21.26
CA LEU A 375 24.12 20.67 20.28
C LEU A 375 24.68 22.08 20.06
N ASN A 376 24.46 23.06 20.94
CA ASN A 376 24.94 24.42 20.67
C ASN A 376 26.49 24.51 20.67
N GLY A 377 27.06 25.30 19.76
CA GLY A 377 28.50 25.62 19.72
C GLY A 377 29.43 24.58 19.09
N MET A 378 28.92 23.62 18.32
CA MET A 378 29.72 22.49 17.80
C MET A 378 30.75 22.87 16.71
N ARG A 379 30.76 24.11 16.20
CA ARG A 379 31.67 24.53 15.11
C ARG A 379 33.16 24.35 15.40
N LYS A 380 33.55 24.37 16.68
CA LYS A 380 34.95 24.16 17.09
C LYS A 380 35.37 22.70 17.02
N LEU A 381 34.42 21.78 17.23
CA LEU A 381 34.64 20.33 17.20
C LEU A 381 34.46 19.76 15.79
N PHE A 382 33.50 20.31 15.03
CA PHE A 382 33.17 19.89 13.67
C PHE A 382 33.27 21.03 12.65
N PRO A 383 34.46 21.62 12.44
CA PRO A 383 34.62 22.73 11.50
C PRO A 383 34.29 22.33 10.05
N LYS A 384 34.62 21.11 9.61
CA LYS A 384 34.37 20.67 8.23
C LYS A 384 32.87 20.43 8.01
N MET A 385 32.19 19.79 8.94
CA MET A 385 30.74 19.56 8.87
C MET A 385 29.96 20.86 9.07
N HIS A 386 30.47 21.80 9.87
CA HIS A 386 29.88 23.14 9.94
C HIS A 386 29.83 23.79 8.55
N ILE A 387 30.94 23.80 7.82
CA ILE A 387 31.01 24.38 6.47
C ILE A 387 30.15 23.57 5.49
N ALA A 388 30.25 22.23 5.51
CA ALA A 388 29.51 21.35 4.61
C ALA A 388 28.00 21.51 4.78
N MET A 389 27.51 21.46 6.02
CA MET A 389 26.10 21.62 6.33
C MET A 389 25.62 23.05 6.12
N LEU A 390 26.45 24.07 6.38
CA LEU A 390 26.09 25.46 6.08
C LEU A 390 25.90 25.66 4.58
N ILE A 391 26.86 25.27 3.75
CA ILE A 391 26.75 25.43 2.28
C ILE A 391 25.57 24.62 1.73
N ALA A 392 25.37 23.39 2.21
CA ALA A 392 24.22 22.58 1.81
C ALA A 392 22.87 23.17 2.27
N ALA A 393 22.81 23.74 3.48
CA ALA A 393 21.61 24.41 3.98
C ALA A 393 21.31 25.72 3.24
N LEU A 394 22.34 26.51 2.91
CA LEU A 394 22.19 27.73 2.11
C LEU A 394 21.77 27.42 0.67
N SER A 395 22.27 26.32 0.08
CA SER A 395 21.80 25.83 -1.22
C SER A 395 20.33 25.44 -1.14
N MET A 396 19.93 24.62 -0.16
CA MET A 396 18.52 24.29 0.09
C MET A 396 17.65 25.54 0.32
N ALA A 397 18.19 26.56 0.97
CA ALA A 397 17.51 27.84 1.20
C ALA A 397 17.37 28.69 -0.09
N GLY A 398 18.20 28.44 -1.10
CA GLY A 398 18.21 29.17 -2.37
C GLY A 398 19.01 30.47 -2.31
N VAL A 399 20.16 30.46 -1.64
CA VAL A 399 21.06 31.62 -1.57
C VAL A 399 21.87 31.76 -2.87
N PRO A 400 22.04 32.99 -3.39
CA PRO A 400 22.86 33.25 -4.58
C PRO A 400 24.23 32.58 -4.55
N PHE A 401 24.78 32.27 -5.72
CA PHE A 401 26.05 31.55 -5.93
C PHE A 401 26.03 30.03 -5.65
N LEU A 402 24.88 29.48 -5.28
CA LEU A 402 24.70 28.04 -5.05
C LEU A 402 23.63 27.48 -6.01
N ASN A 403 23.74 26.20 -6.38
CA ASN A 403 22.84 25.57 -7.36
C ASN A 403 21.34 25.65 -6.97
N GLY A 404 21.02 25.64 -5.69
CA GLY A 404 19.65 25.76 -5.22
C GLY A 404 18.99 27.10 -5.56
N PHE A 405 19.75 28.20 -5.65
CA PHE A 405 19.24 29.50 -6.09
C PHE A 405 18.65 29.42 -7.50
N LEU A 406 19.41 28.84 -8.44
CA LEU A 406 18.98 28.67 -9.83
C LEU A 406 17.65 27.92 -9.90
N SER A 407 17.52 26.80 -9.18
CA SER A 407 16.27 26.04 -9.18
C SER A 407 15.09 26.76 -8.50
N LYS A 408 15.33 27.60 -7.48
CA LYS A 408 14.27 28.38 -6.83
C LYS A 408 13.84 29.59 -7.64
N GLU A 409 14.78 30.24 -8.33
CA GLU A 409 14.47 31.32 -9.24
C GLU A 409 13.55 30.81 -10.36
N MET A 410 13.88 29.67 -10.98
CA MET A 410 13.03 29.03 -11.99
C MET A 410 11.67 28.63 -11.43
N PHE A 411 11.59 28.19 -10.18
CA PHE A 411 10.32 27.91 -9.52
C PHE A 411 9.47 29.18 -9.35
N PHE A 412 10.03 30.27 -8.85
CA PHE A 412 9.28 31.53 -8.73
C PHE A 412 8.87 32.08 -10.09
N ASP A 413 9.73 31.98 -11.10
CA ASP A 413 9.40 32.32 -12.48
C ASP A 413 8.20 31.50 -12.98
N SER A 414 8.21 30.19 -12.69
CA SER A 414 7.10 29.28 -13.02
C SER A 414 5.79 29.70 -12.35
N LEU A 415 5.81 30.10 -11.07
CA LEU A 415 4.60 30.53 -10.36
C LEU A 415 4.09 31.89 -10.84
N VAL A 416 4.99 32.85 -11.08
CA VAL A 416 4.62 34.21 -11.50
C VAL A 416 4.00 34.20 -12.89
N LYS A 417 4.59 33.45 -13.82
CA LYS A 417 4.11 33.33 -15.20
C LYS A 417 2.87 32.43 -15.34
N ALA A 418 2.43 31.77 -14.26
CA ALA A 418 1.18 31.02 -14.26
C ALA A 418 -0.04 31.89 -14.62
N THR A 419 0.02 33.22 -14.43
CA THR A 419 -1.04 34.16 -14.86
C THR A 419 -1.35 34.12 -16.35
N HIS A 420 -0.41 33.63 -17.16
CA HIS A 420 -0.56 33.50 -18.61
C HIS A 420 -1.29 32.22 -19.02
N LEU A 421 -1.59 31.33 -18.07
CA LEU A 421 -2.29 30.08 -18.31
C LEU A 421 -3.80 30.28 -18.18
N GLU A 422 -4.58 29.75 -19.11
CA GLU A 422 -6.04 29.80 -19.03
C GLU A 422 -6.57 29.12 -17.76
N GLN A 423 -5.89 28.07 -17.29
CA GLN A 423 -6.22 27.35 -16.06
C GLN A 423 -5.99 28.20 -14.80
N PHE A 424 -5.11 29.20 -14.84
CA PHE A 424 -4.71 29.99 -13.68
C PHE A 424 -4.98 31.48 -13.90
N GLY A 425 -6.23 31.89 -13.66
CA GLY A 425 -6.57 33.31 -13.58
C GLY A 425 -5.75 34.07 -12.53
N ILE A 426 -5.79 35.41 -12.57
CA ILE A 426 -4.98 36.30 -11.71
C ILE A 426 -5.11 35.93 -10.22
N THR A 427 -6.34 35.71 -9.74
CA THR A 427 -6.60 35.35 -8.33
C THR A 427 -5.90 34.06 -7.92
N LEU A 428 -5.98 33.02 -8.75
CA LEU A 428 -5.39 31.72 -8.45
C LEU A 428 -3.86 31.79 -8.48
N THR A 429 -3.30 32.56 -9.42
CA THR A 429 -1.87 32.79 -9.49
C THR A 429 -1.34 33.51 -8.26
N VAL A 430 -2.03 34.56 -7.78
CA VAL A 430 -1.66 35.24 -6.53
C VAL A 430 -1.65 34.26 -5.35
N ILE A 431 -2.63 33.36 -5.25
CA ILE A 431 -2.68 32.33 -4.20
C ILE A 431 -1.48 31.39 -4.31
N VAL A 432 -1.19 30.87 -5.51
CA VAL A 432 -0.09 29.93 -5.75
C VAL A 432 1.28 30.57 -5.45
N VAL A 433 1.50 31.81 -5.91
CA VAL A 433 2.71 32.60 -5.62
C VAL A 433 2.84 32.86 -4.12
N ALA A 434 1.76 33.30 -3.45
CA ALA A 434 1.79 33.58 -2.02
C ALA A 434 2.16 32.33 -1.21
N ILE A 435 1.55 31.18 -1.49
CA ILE A 435 1.87 29.92 -0.82
C ILE A 435 3.34 29.53 -1.06
N GLY A 436 3.81 29.61 -2.31
CA GLY A 436 5.19 29.28 -2.68
C GLY A 436 6.23 30.18 -2.00
N VAL A 437 5.96 31.49 -1.91
CA VAL A 437 6.84 32.47 -1.24
C VAL A 437 6.84 32.24 0.27
N ILE A 438 5.67 32.09 0.90
CA ILE A 438 5.57 31.85 2.36
C ILE A 438 6.28 30.54 2.73
N ALA A 439 6.06 29.45 1.97
CA ALA A 439 6.74 28.18 2.21
C ALA A 439 8.27 28.29 2.01
N SER A 440 8.71 29.13 1.07
CA SER A 440 10.13 29.41 0.84
C SER A 440 10.77 30.24 1.95
N ILE A 441 10.04 31.21 2.52
CA ILE A 441 10.46 31.96 3.73
C ILE A 441 10.69 31.00 4.89
N PHE A 442 9.75 30.07 5.14
CA PHE A 442 9.94 29.06 6.19
C PHE A 442 11.08 28.10 5.85
N THR A 443 11.27 27.77 4.57
CA THR A 443 12.43 26.99 4.12
C THR A 443 13.75 27.63 4.47
N PHE A 444 13.90 28.91 4.16
CA PHE A 444 15.08 29.66 4.56
C PHE A 444 15.24 29.67 6.09
N THR A 445 14.14 29.97 6.79
CA THR A 445 14.12 30.05 8.26
C THR A 445 14.61 28.75 8.90
N TYR A 446 14.07 27.58 8.53
CA TYR A 446 14.48 26.32 9.16
C TYR A 446 15.90 25.89 8.75
N ALA A 447 16.33 26.22 7.53
CA ALA A 447 17.68 25.90 7.06
C ALA A 447 18.73 26.61 7.92
N LEU A 448 18.53 27.92 8.16
CA LEU A 448 19.43 28.73 8.97
C LEU A 448 19.30 28.40 10.46
N TYR A 449 18.07 28.19 10.95
CA TYR A 449 17.79 27.75 12.32
C TYR A 449 18.53 26.47 12.68
N MET A 450 18.45 25.44 11.83
CA MET A 450 19.14 24.16 12.03
C MET A 450 20.66 24.36 12.19
N VAL A 451 21.28 25.17 11.32
CA VAL A 451 22.73 25.42 11.39
C VAL A 451 23.09 26.26 12.61
N LYS A 452 22.31 27.32 12.90
CA LYS A 452 22.51 28.19 14.06
C LYS A 452 22.49 27.41 15.37
N GLU A 453 21.44 26.64 15.62
CA GLU A 453 21.26 25.91 16.89
C GLU A 453 22.26 24.75 17.05
N THR A 454 22.83 24.24 15.94
CA THR A 454 23.80 23.14 15.98
C THR A 454 25.24 23.62 16.07
N PHE A 455 25.59 24.75 15.46
CA PHE A 455 27.01 25.11 15.32
C PHE A 455 27.38 26.41 16.02
N TRP A 456 26.43 27.32 16.20
CA TRP A 456 26.68 28.64 16.81
C TRP A 456 26.36 28.62 18.30
N GLY A 457 26.79 29.67 19.01
CA GLY A 457 26.64 29.76 20.47
C GLY A 457 27.81 29.17 21.26
N ARG A 458 27.56 28.89 22.55
CA ARG A 458 28.57 28.41 23.50
C ARG A 458 28.47 26.90 23.63
N PHE A 459 29.58 26.22 23.41
CA PHE A 459 29.71 24.78 23.61
C PHE A 459 29.66 24.44 25.10
N ASN A 460 28.83 23.46 25.47
CA ASN A 460 28.72 22.99 26.84
C ASN A 460 29.01 21.48 26.91
N THR A 461 30.13 21.12 27.55
CA THR A 461 30.57 19.73 27.72
C THR A 461 29.65 18.93 28.65
N SER A 462 28.85 19.58 29.52
CA SER A 462 28.02 18.87 30.50
C SER A 462 26.90 18.02 29.89
N TYR A 463 26.57 18.22 28.62
CA TYR A 463 25.48 17.51 27.93
C TYR A 463 25.93 16.21 27.27
N PHE A 464 27.23 15.94 27.18
CA PHE A 464 27.76 14.83 26.40
C PHE A 464 28.39 13.77 27.30
N THR A 465 28.05 12.50 27.05
CA THR A 465 28.58 11.34 27.77
C THR A 465 29.94 10.90 27.21
N LYS A 466 30.14 11.04 25.89
CA LYS A 466 31.42 10.77 25.23
C LYS A 466 32.37 11.93 25.45
N LYS A 467 33.56 11.66 25.99
CA LYS A 467 34.59 12.68 26.27
C LYS A 467 35.43 13.04 25.04
N ASP A 468 35.68 12.07 24.16
CA ASP A 468 36.48 12.26 22.93
C ASP A 468 35.60 12.50 21.70
N ILE A 469 34.92 13.65 21.69
CA ILE A 469 34.19 14.13 20.51
C ILE A 469 35.21 14.71 19.53
N HIS A 470 35.29 14.16 18.33
CA HIS A 470 36.18 14.64 17.28
C HIS A 470 35.51 14.52 15.91
N GLU A 471 36.09 15.18 14.91
CA GLU A 471 35.60 15.13 13.53
C GLU A 471 36.41 14.11 12.70
N PRO A 472 35.87 12.92 12.43
CA PRO A 472 36.58 11.87 11.72
C PRO A 472 36.74 12.19 10.22
N TRP A 473 37.97 12.09 9.72
CA TRP A 473 38.29 12.47 8.33
C TRP A 473 37.61 11.59 7.28
N LEU A 474 37.87 10.28 7.30
CA LEU A 474 37.35 9.34 6.29
C LEU A 474 35.82 9.32 6.24
N PHE A 475 35.18 9.42 7.41
CA PHE A 475 33.73 9.44 7.56
C PHE A 475 33.11 10.72 6.98
N SER A 476 33.85 11.84 6.99
CA SER A 476 33.42 13.15 6.50
C SER A 476 33.54 13.34 4.98
N ILE A 477 34.34 12.53 4.29
CA ILE A 477 34.66 12.67 2.86
C ILE A 477 33.41 12.73 1.97
N PRO A 478 32.42 11.81 2.07
CA PRO A 478 31.27 11.81 1.18
C PRO A 478 30.45 13.10 1.25
N SER A 479 30.22 13.62 2.45
CA SER A 479 29.49 14.88 2.65
C SER A 479 30.24 16.07 2.05
N LEU A 480 31.57 16.11 2.21
CA LEU A 480 32.41 17.16 1.63
C LEU A 480 32.43 17.14 0.10
N ILE A 481 32.50 15.95 -0.52
CA ILE A 481 32.44 15.84 -1.99
C ILE A 481 31.11 16.39 -2.51
N LEU A 482 29.99 16.03 -1.89
CA LEU A 482 28.66 16.52 -2.27
C LEU A 482 28.54 18.03 -2.04
N MET A 483 29.12 18.57 -0.97
CA MET A 483 29.20 20.01 -0.73
C MET A 483 29.99 20.73 -1.83
N ILE A 484 31.13 20.19 -2.29
CA ILE A 484 31.93 20.80 -3.38
C ILE A 484 31.13 20.84 -4.69
N LEU A 485 30.30 19.83 -4.94
CA LEU A 485 29.50 19.75 -6.15
C LEU A 485 28.42 20.86 -6.26
N ILE A 486 27.96 21.41 -5.12
CA ILE A 486 26.95 22.47 -5.05
C ILE A 486 27.37 23.75 -5.81
N PRO A 487 28.50 24.41 -5.49
CA PRO A 487 28.95 25.57 -6.24
C PRO A 487 29.42 25.22 -7.65
N ILE A 488 29.95 24.01 -7.90
CA ILE A 488 30.33 23.58 -9.25
C ILE A 488 29.11 23.58 -10.18
N ILE A 489 27.98 22.99 -9.75
CA ILE A 489 26.74 22.99 -10.54
C ILE A 489 26.24 24.41 -10.78
N PHE A 490 26.44 25.35 -9.85
CA PHE A 490 26.10 26.76 -10.07
C PHE A 490 26.96 27.42 -11.16
N VAL A 491 28.26 27.10 -11.22
CA VAL A 491 29.18 27.70 -12.20
C VAL A 491 28.99 27.10 -13.60
N ILE A 492 28.78 25.78 -13.70
CA ILE A 492 28.60 25.07 -14.98
C ILE A 492 27.22 24.37 -15.08
N PRO A 493 26.10 25.09 -14.92
CA PRO A 493 24.77 24.46 -14.86
C PRO A 493 24.37 23.82 -16.19
N ASN A 494 24.79 24.43 -17.31
CA ASN A 494 24.46 23.96 -18.66
C ASN A 494 25.12 22.63 -19.01
N LEU A 495 26.25 22.25 -18.38
CA LEU A 495 26.85 20.92 -18.59
C LEU A 495 25.89 19.82 -18.10
N PHE A 496 25.29 20.00 -16.92
CA PHE A 496 24.30 19.08 -16.37
C PHE A 496 22.96 19.22 -17.10
N GLY A 497 22.59 20.45 -17.46
CA GLY A 497 21.42 20.76 -18.28
C GLY A 497 21.40 19.97 -19.58
N GLN A 498 22.46 20.05 -20.38
CA GLN A 498 22.53 19.42 -21.70
C GLN A 498 22.70 17.89 -21.64
N ASN A 499 23.47 17.37 -20.69
CA ASN A 499 23.83 15.94 -20.66
C ASN A 499 22.88 15.08 -19.82
N MET A 500 22.16 15.65 -18.86
CA MET A 500 21.27 14.90 -17.97
C MET A 500 19.81 15.34 -18.07
N ILE A 501 19.55 16.65 -18.02
CA ILE A 501 18.19 17.18 -17.86
C ILE A 501 17.48 17.26 -19.22
N LEU A 502 18.17 17.73 -20.25
CA LEU A 502 17.61 17.85 -21.60
C LEU A 502 17.15 16.47 -22.14
N PRO A 503 17.95 15.38 -22.09
CA PRO A 503 17.48 14.06 -22.48
C PRO A 503 16.26 13.59 -21.66
N ALA A 504 16.24 13.88 -20.35
CA ALA A 504 15.09 13.58 -19.50
C ALA A 504 13.85 14.35 -19.93
N LEU A 505 14.00 15.64 -20.24
CA LEU A 505 12.91 16.51 -20.70
C LEU A 505 12.33 16.03 -22.04
N ARG A 506 13.18 15.62 -23.00
CA ARG A 506 12.73 15.00 -24.26
C ARG A 506 11.87 13.74 -24.01
N SER A 507 12.23 12.96 -22.99
CA SER A 507 11.51 11.72 -22.64
C SER A 507 10.20 12.01 -21.92
N VAL A 508 10.17 13.03 -21.04
CA VAL A 508 8.96 13.47 -20.30
C VAL A 508 7.92 14.09 -21.23
N THR A 509 8.36 14.79 -22.28
CA THR A 509 7.49 15.50 -23.22
C THR A 509 7.09 14.68 -24.43
N ASP A 510 7.78 13.56 -24.69
CA ASP A 510 7.61 12.73 -25.89
C ASP A 510 7.81 13.51 -27.21
N ALA A 511 8.56 14.62 -27.18
CA ALA A 511 8.70 15.55 -28.30
C ALA A 511 10.06 15.49 -29.02
N GLY A 512 10.97 14.59 -28.59
CA GLY A 512 12.25 14.36 -29.25
C GLY A 512 13.11 15.63 -29.37
N SER A 513 13.75 15.84 -30.52
CA SER A 513 14.63 17.02 -30.76
C SER A 513 13.89 18.36 -30.80
N LYS A 514 12.56 18.39 -30.91
CA LYS A 514 11.80 19.66 -30.91
C LYS A 514 11.99 20.44 -29.60
N ILE A 515 12.28 19.73 -28.51
CA ILE A 515 12.56 20.34 -27.20
C ILE A 515 13.87 21.12 -27.20
N ASP A 516 14.82 20.80 -28.07
CA ASP A 516 16.16 21.39 -28.01
C ASP A 516 16.18 22.89 -28.28
N THR A 517 15.23 23.38 -29.08
CA THR A 517 15.09 24.79 -29.43
C THR A 517 14.37 25.60 -28.36
N ILE A 518 13.54 24.94 -27.53
CA ILE A 518 12.71 25.59 -26.51
C ILE A 518 13.20 25.32 -25.08
N ALA A 519 14.12 24.37 -24.91
CA ALA A 519 14.70 24.07 -23.60
C ALA A 519 15.45 25.29 -23.05
N PRO A 520 15.25 25.65 -21.78
CA PRO A 520 15.87 26.84 -21.21
C PRO A 520 17.38 26.67 -21.13
N HIS A 521 18.11 27.71 -21.57
CA HIS A 521 19.53 27.85 -21.25
C HIS A 521 19.66 28.48 -19.86
N ILE A 522 20.34 27.80 -18.93
CA ILE A 522 20.47 28.29 -17.56
C ILE A 522 21.48 29.44 -17.55
N SER A 523 21.02 30.66 -17.24
CA SER A 523 21.90 31.75 -16.86
C SER A 523 22.08 31.80 -15.34
N GLN A 524 23.26 32.18 -14.86
CA GLN A 524 23.47 32.43 -13.43
C GLN A 524 22.79 33.73 -12.96
N TRP A 525 22.45 34.61 -13.90
CA TRP A 525 21.85 35.91 -13.63
C TRP A 525 20.86 36.29 -14.74
N HIS A 526 19.60 36.52 -14.37
CA HIS A 526 18.52 36.89 -15.30
C HIS A 526 18.13 38.37 -15.23
N GLY A 527 18.91 39.21 -14.54
CA GLY A 527 18.60 40.62 -14.32
C GLY A 527 17.67 40.85 -13.12
N VAL A 528 17.30 42.11 -12.87
CA VAL A 528 16.36 42.47 -11.80
C VAL A 528 14.93 42.21 -12.28
N ASN A 529 14.40 41.03 -11.95
CA ASN A 529 13.06 40.59 -12.30
C ASN A 529 12.22 40.29 -11.04
N LEU A 530 10.92 40.04 -11.21
CA LEU A 530 10.04 39.73 -10.08
C LEU A 530 10.46 38.46 -9.30
N PRO A 531 10.85 37.34 -9.95
CA PRO A 531 11.41 36.17 -9.26
C PRO A 531 12.62 36.48 -8.36
N LEU A 532 13.53 37.36 -8.79
CA LEU A 532 14.66 37.81 -7.99
C LEU A 532 14.19 38.64 -6.79
N ILE A 533 13.25 39.56 -6.98
CA ILE A 533 12.68 40.36 -5.87
C ILE A 533 12.05 39.43 -4.83
N LEU A 534 11.27 38.44 -5.24
CA LEU A 534 10.69 37.43 -4.35
C LEU A 534 11.77 36.63 -3.62
N SER A 535 12.86 36.26 -4.30
CA SER A 535 14.00 35.57 -3.69
C SER A 535 14.70 36.43 -2.64
N VAL A 536 14.91 37.72 -2.91
CA VAL A 536 15.47 38.67 -1.93
C VAL A 536 14.55 38.82 -0.73
N ILE A 537 13.23 38.94 -0.93
CA ILE A 537 12.24 38.98 0.16
C ILE A 537 12.33 37.70 1.01
N VAL A 538 12.39 36.53 0.38
CA VAL A 538 12.52 35.24 1.07
C VAL A 538 13.78 35.20 1.95
N ILE A 539 14.91 35.68 1.43
CA ILE A 539 16.17 35.70 2.16
C ILE A 539 16.12 36.69 3.32
N VAL A 540 15.71 37.95 3.07
CA VAL A 540 15.68 39.00 4.10
C VAL A 540 14.71 38.63 5.23
N VAL A 541 13.47 38.25 4.89
CA VAL A 541 12.47 37.84 5.89
C VAL A 541 12.91 36.57 6.60
N GLY A 542 13.45 35.58 5.87
CA GLY A 542 13.95 34.34 6.46
C GLY A 542 15.10 34.54 7.45
N ILE A 543 16.05 35.44 7.15
CA ILE A 543 17.14 35.82 8.07
C ILE A 543 16.56 36.45 9.34
N VAL A 544 15.66 37.43 9.18
CA VAL A 544 15.03 38.11 10.33
C VAL A 544 14.29 37.11 11.20
N LEU A 545 13.49 36.22 10.61
CA LEU A 545 12.75 35.19 11.35
C LEU A 545 13.68 34.20 12.06
N ALA A 546 14.76 33.74 11.42
CA ALA A 546 15.68 32.77 12.01
C ALA A 546 16.54 33.36 13.15
N LEU A 547 16.85 34.66 13.07
CA LEU A 547 17.71 35.32 14.05
C LEU A 547 16.91 35.91 15.21
N SER A 548 15.77 36.54 14.96
CA SER A 548 15.01 37.32 15.96
C SER A 548 14.03 36.48 16.77
N ILE A 549 13.55 35.35 16.26
CA ILE A 549 12.56 34.51 16.95
C ILE A 549 13.25 33.32 17.62
N ASP A 550 12.96 33.11 18.90
CA ASP A 550 13.29 31.86 19.58
C ASP A 550 12.25 30.77 19.23
N TRP A 551 12.50 30.11 18.10
CA TRP A 551 11.66 29.02 17.62
C TRP A 551 11.58 27.88 18.64
N LYS A 552 12.56 27.66 19.53
CA LYS A 552 12.48 26.59 20.54
C LYS A 552 11.34 26.83 21.53
N SER A 553 11.21 28.07 22.01
CA SER A 553 10.15 28.50 22.95
C SER A 553 8.78 28.59 22.28
N LEU A 554 8.72 29.19 21.08
CA LEU A 554 7.47 29.34 20.32
C LEU A 554 6.87 27.99 19.96
N THR A 555 7.70 27.06 19.49
CA THR A 555 7.25 25.72 19.10
C THR A 555 6.73 24.94 20.30
N HIS A 556 7.37 25.04 21.47
CA HIS A 556 6.88 24.39 22.70
C HIS A 556 5.43 24.77 23.05
N ARG A 557 5.05 26.04 22.84
CA ARG A 557 3.66 26.51 23.08
C ARG A 557 2.67 26.01 22.03
N ILE A 558 3.07 25.97 20.76
CA ILE A 558 2.21 25.58 19.63
C ILE A 558 2.05 24.05 19.52
N ILE A 559 3.05 23.27 19.96
CA ILE A 559 3.11 21.81 19.82
C ILE A 559 1.90 21.07 20.43
N LYS A 560 1.21 21.66 21.40
CA LYS A 560 0.16 20.99 22.16
C LYS A 560 -1.16 20.77 21.39
N HIS A 561 -1.44 21.51 20.31
CA HIS A 561 -2.81 21.59 19.75
C HIS A 561 -3.01 21.05 18.32
N ALA A 562 -1.97 20.81 17.51
CA ALA A 562 -2.17 20.31 16.14
C ALA A 562 -1.01 19.43 15.66
N SER A 563 -1.23 18.11 15.56
CA SER A 563 -0.36 17.19 14.81
C SER A 563 -1.19 16.18 14.02
N ILE A 564 -0.93 16.07 12.71
CA ILE A 564 -1.60 15.10 11.81
C ILE A 564 -1.25 13.66 12.21
N THR A 565 -0.09 13.46 12.86
CA THR A 565 0.31 12.18 13.45
C THR A 565 -0.71 11.66 14.47
N ASN A 566 -1.28 12.54 15.31
CA ASN A 566 -2.33 12.16 16.26
C ASN A 566 -3.62 11.73 15.55
N SER A 567 -3.99 12.43 14.47
CA SER A 567 -5.14 12.08 13.64
C SER A 567 -4.97 10.70 13.01
N TYR A 568 -3.79 10.37 12.46
CA TYR A 568 -3.50 9.03 11.94
C TYR A 568 -3.66 7.95 13.03
N GLN A 569 -3.06 8.17 14.21
CA GLN A 569 -3.18 7.23 15.32
C GLN A 569 -4.62 7.05 15.79
N GLN A 570 -5.42 8.11 15.77
CA GLN A 570 -6.85 8.05 16.09
C GLN A 570 -7.62 7.23 15.06
N VAL A 571 -7.40 7.45 13.77
CA VAL A 571 -8.02 6.65 12.69
C VAL A 571 -7.64 5.18 12.83
N TYR A 572 -6.37 4.88 13.08
CA TYR A 572 -5.91 3.50 13.29
C TYR A 572 -6.59 2.83 14.49
N ARG A 573 -6.66 3.51 15.65
CA ARG A 573 -7.35 2.98 16.85
C ARG A 573 -8.84 2.79 16.63
N GLN A 574 -9.48 3.70 15.89
CA GLN A 574 -10.88 3.57 15.50
C GLN A 574 -11.07 2.33 14.63
N PHE A 575 -10.23 2.13 13.61
CA PHE A 575 -10.27 0.94 12.76
C PHE A 575 -10.11 -0.35 13.56
N GLU A 576 -9.14 -0.43 14.47
CA GLU A 576 -8.94 -1.59 15.34
C GLU A 576 -10.17 -1.85 16.24
N SER A 577 -10.71 -0.79 16.84
CA SER A 577 -11.90 -0.88 17.71
C SER A 577 -13.13 -1.35 16.93
N TYR A 578 -13.39 -0.79 15.74
CA TYR A 578 -14.50 -1.19 14.87
C TYR A 578 -14.33 -2.61 14.35
N SER A 579 -13.12 -3.01 13.94
CA SER A 579 -12.83 -4.38 13.52
C SER A 579 -13.08 -5.37 14.66
N GLY A 580 -12.55 -5.08 15.86
CA GLY A 580 -12.79 -5.88 17.04
C GLY A 580 -14.26 -5.93 17.44
N TYR A 581 -15.00 -4.83 17.32
CA TYR A 581 -16.44 -4.80 17.56
C TYR A 581 -17.21 -5.68 16.56
N SER A 582 -16.92 -5.55 15.27
CA SER A 582 -17.55 -6.33 14.19
C SER A 582 -17.32 -7.83 14.37
N ILE A 583 -16.08 -8.23 14.68
CA ILE A 583 -15.73 -9.64 14.93
C ILE A 583 -16.47 -10.16 16.17
N ARG A 584 -16.47 -9.42 17.28
CA ARG A 584 -17.20 -9.81 18.51
C ARG A 584 -18.71 -9.83 18.30
N MET A 585 -19.25 -9.00 17.41
CA MET A 585 -20.66 -8.99 17.07
C MET A 585 -21.06 -10.25 16.30
N LEU A 586 -20.22 -10.71 15.36
CA LEU A 586 -20.48 -11.84 14.48
C LEU A 586 -20.13 -13.19 15.13
N MET A 587 -19.00 -13.27 15.84
CA MET A 587 -18.47 -14.50 16.44
C MET A 587 -18.83 -14.63 17.93
N LYS A 588 -20.12 -14.89 18.24
CA LYS A 588 -20.62 -15.00 19.64
C LYS A 588 -20.37 -16.36 20.31
N ASN A 589 -19.63 -17.28 19.69
CA ASN A 589 -19.38 -18.66 20.16
C ASN A 589 -20.65 -19.39 20.63
N LYS A 590 -21.79 -19.14 19.96
CA LYS A 590 -23.08 -19.77 20.27
C LYS A 590 -23.70 -20.29 18.99
N LEU A 591 -23.89 -21.61 18.90
CA LEU A 591 -24.47 -22.28 17.74
C LEU A 591 -25.81 -21.66 17.30
N ASN A 592 -26.69 -21.34 18.27
CA ASN A 592 -27.99 -20.70 17.98
C ASN A 592 -27.86 -19.39 17.20
N HIS A 593 -26.79 -18.62 17.42
CA HIS A 593 -26.57 -17.38 16.68
C HIS A 593 -26.20 -17.66 15.22
N TYR A 594 -25.31 -18.62 14.99
CA TYR A 594 -24.90 -19.03 13.64
C TYR A 594 -26.04 -19.67 12.85
N ILE A 595 -26.90 -20.48 13.51
CA ILE A 595 -28.10 -21.04 12.87
C ILE A 595 -29.04 -19.92 12.42
N ILE A 596 -29.32 -18.93 13.27
CA ILE A 596 -30.17 -17.79 12.90
C ILE A 596 -29.60 -17.05 11.69
N ILE A 597 -28.28 -16.77 11.67
CA ILE A 597 -27.63 -16.12 10.53
C ILE A 597 -27.78 -16.97 9.26
N THR A 598 -27.56 -18.28 9.35
CA THR A 598 -27.65 -19.20 8.21
C THR A 598 -29.06 -19.24 7.64
N LEU A 599 -30.08 -19.32 8.49
CA LEU A 599 -31.48 -19.28 8.08
C LEU A 599 -31.86 -17.94 7.43
N LEU A 600 -31.36 -16.82 7.97
CA LEU A 600 -31.58 -15.50 7.36
C LEU A 600 -30.91 -15.37 6.00
N ILE A 601 -29.70 -15.90 5.83
CA ILE A 601 -29.01 -15.95 4.52
C ILE A 601 -29.82 -16.79 3.54
N PHE A 602 -30.29 -17.97 3.96
CA PHE A 602 -31.15 -18.83 3.14
C PHE A 602 -32.40 -18.07 2.66
N VAL A 603 -33.13 -17.44 3.58
CA VAL A 603 -34.30 -16.62 3.25
C VAL A 603 -33.93 -15.49 2.29
N ALA A 604 -32.83 -14.78 2.53
CA ALA A 604 -32.39 -13.67 1.68
C ALA A 604 -32.08 -14.12 0.24
N ILE A 605 -31.45 -15.28 0.07
CA ILE A 605 -31.17 -15.85 -1.26
C ILE A 605 -32.47 -16.19 -1.99
N ILE A 606 -33.44 -16.82 -1.32
CA ILE A 606 -34.72 -17.18 -1.94
C ILE A 606 -35.54 -15.94 -2.29
N VAL A 607 -35.60 -14.95 -1.39
CA VAL A 607 -36.28 -13.67 -1.64
C VAL A 607 -35.62 -12.92 -2.80
N TYR A 608 -34.29 -12.89 -2.87
CA TYR A 608 -33.57 -12.35 -4.02
C TYR A 608 -33.94 -13.09 -5.33
N GLY A 609 -34.10 -14.41 -5.26
CA GLY A 609 -34.63 -15.21 -6.38
C GLY A 609 -36.02 -14.76 -6.82
N TYR A 610 -36.94 -14.55 -5.88
CA TYR A 610 -38.29 -14.03 -6.18
C TYR A 610 -38.27 -12.64 -6.81
N ILE A 611 -37.39 -11.75 -6.35
CA ILE A 611 -37.24 -10.41 -6.90
C ILE A 611 -36.66 -10.47 -8.33
N SER A 612 -35.69 -11.36 -8.55
CA SER A 612 -34.96 -11.44 -9.82
C SER A 612 -35.75 -12.11 -10.93
N VAL A 613 -36.50 -13.18 -10.61
CA VAL A 613 -37.24 -14.00 -11.59
C VAL A 613 -38.73 -13.65 -11.62
N GLY A 614 -39.24 -12.97 -10.58
CA GLY A 614 -40.66 -12.73 -10.37
C GLY A 614 -41.34 -13.85 -9.58
N PHE A 615 -42.49 -13.54 -9.00
CA PHE A 615 -43.33 -14.57 -8.38
C PHE A 615 -43.98 -15.43 -9.48
N PRO A 616 -43.81 -16.76 -9.44
CA PRO A 616 -44.39 -17.64 -10.46
C PRO A 616 -45.92 -17.57 -10.41
N HIS A 617 -46.53 -17.66 -11.58
CA HIS A 617 -47.97 -17.57 -11.73
C HIS A 617 -48.60 -18.85 -11.23
N VAL A 618 -49.54 -18.72 -10.29
CA VAL A 618 -50.21 -19.85 -9.67
C VAL A 618 -51.19 -20.47 -10.68
N HIS A 619 -50.81 -21.59 -11.29
CA HIS A 619 -51.72 -22.40 -12.11
C HIS A 619 -52.72 -23.14 -11.20
N GLN A 620 -53.82 -23.67 -11.77
CA GLN A 620 -54.88 -24.34 -11.01
C GLN A 620 -54.30 -25.42 -10.08
N LEU A 621 -54.46 -25.22 -8.76
CA LEU A 621 -54.06 -26.17 -7.72
C LEU A 621 -54.83 -27.48 -7.89
N HIS A 622 -54.19 -28.49 -8.47
CA HIS A 622 -54.73 -29.84 -8.52
C HIS A 622 -54.55 -30.51 -7.15
N VAL A 623 -55.57 -30.37 -6.30
CA VAL A 623 -55.62 -31.08 -5.02
C VAL A 623 -55.95 -32.54 -5.29
N SER A 624 -55.00 -33.44 -5.02
CA SER A 624 -55.24 -34.89 -5.09
C SER A 624 -56.32 -35.30 -4.08
N GLN A 625 -57.10 -36.33 -4.40
CA GLN A 625 -58.04 -36.92 -3.45
C GLN A 625 -57.28 -37.42 -2.22
N PHE A 626 -57.72 -37.00 -1.03
CA PHE A 626 -57.14 -37.39 0.26
C PHE A 626 -58.17 -38.18 1.07
N GLY A 627 -57.72 -39.20 1.80
CA GLY A 627 -58.56 -39.98 2.68
C GLY A 627 -58.67 -39.39 4.10
N PRO A 628 -59.56 -39.95 4.93
CA PRO A 628 -59.70 -39.54 6.33
C PRO A 628 -58.41 -39.76 7.15
N LEU A 629 -57.64 -40.79 6.81
CA LEU A 629 -56.42 -41.17 7.52
C LEU A 629 -55.31 -40.11 7.35
N GLU A 630 -55.10 -39.61 6.13
CA GLU A 630 -54.11 -38.57 5.83
C GLU A 630 -54.44 -37.26 6.55
N VAL A 631 -55.73 -36.91 6.65
CA VAL A 631 -56.20 -35.73 7.39
C VAL A 631 -55.94 -35.88 8.88
N ILE A 632 -56.31 -37.03 9.46
CA ILE A 632 -56.09 -37.31 10.88
C ILE A 632 -54.59 -37.25 11.21
N LEU A 633 -53.75 -37.90 10.42
CA LEU A 633 -52.29 -37.89 10.63
C LEU A 633 -51.71 -36.48 10.51
N SER A 634 -52.20 -35.67 9.58
CA SER A 634 -51.78 -34.27 9.42
C SER A 634 -52.14 -33.44 10.64
N ILE A 635 -53.38 -33.57 11.14
CA ILE A 635 -53.86 -32.87 12.34
C ILE A 635 -53.06 -33.30 13.57
N VAL A 636 -52.83 -34.60 13.75
CA VAL A 636 -52.05 -35.14 14.87
C VAL A 636 -50.62 -34.59 14.83
N THR A 637 -49.97 -34.61 13.66
CA THR A 637 -48.60 -34.09 13.50
C THR A 637 -48.53 -32.59 13.77
N LEU A 638 -49.53 -31.81 13.31
CA LEU A 638 -49.62 -30.38 13.56
C LEU A 638 -49.81 -30.08 15.06
N ILE A 639 -50.72 -30.78 15.73
CA ILE A 639 -50.97 -30.60 17.18
C ILE A 639 -49.70 -30.92 17.96
N ILE A 640 -49.04 -32.05 17.68
CA ILE A 640 -47.81 -32.45 18.37
C ILE A 640 -46.69 -31.44 18.10
N GLY A 641 -46.54 -30.96 16.86
CA GLY A 641 -45.56 -29.93 16.49
C GLY A 641 -45.76 -28.62 17.27
N ILE A 642 -47.01 -28.16 17.43
CA ILE A 642 -47.34 -26.98 18.25
C ILE A 642 -47.04 -27.24 19.73
N VAL A 643 -47.46 -28.39 20.24
CA VAL A 643 -47.28 -28.79 21.64
C VAL A 643 -45.78 -28.87 22.01
N LEU A 644 -44.93 -29.37 21.12
CA LEU A 644 -43.47 -29.46 21.32
C LEU A 644 -42.81 -28.09 21.61
N ILE A 645 -43.37 -26.99 21.12
CA ILE A 645 -42.85 -25.62 21.37
C ILE A 645 -42.96 -25.26 22.86
N PHE A 646 -44.00 -25.77 23.54
CA PHE A 646 -44.31 -25.42 24.93
C PHE A 646 -43.75 -26.42 25.94
N ILE A 647 -43.40 -27.63 25.51
CA ILE A 647 -42.89 -28.68 26.39
C ILE A 647 -41.46 -28.37 26.81
N ARG A 648 -41.23 -28.47 28.12
CA ARG A 648 -39.92 -28.16 28.74
C ARG A 648 -39.18 -29.40 29.21
N GLN A 649 -39.88 -30.52 29.38
CA GLN A 649 -39.31 -31.80 29.80
C GLN A 649 -38.67 -32.52 28.61
N ARG A 650 -37.37 -32.84 28.72
CA ARG A 650 -36.59 -33.44 27.63
C ARG A 650 -37.14 -34.81 27.19
N LEU A 651 -37.46 -35.66 28.17
CA LEU A 651 -38.02 -36.99 27.92
C LEU A 651 -39.35 -36.91 27.16
N THR A 652 -40.24 -36.01 27.57
CA THR A 652 -41.51 -35.74 26.88
C THR A 652 -41.32 -35.20 25.46
N MET A 653 -40.33 -34.33 25.23
CA MET A 653 -39.99 -33.86 23.87
C MET A 653 -39.54 -35.01 22.96
N VAL A 654 -38.70 -35.91 23.47
CA VAL A 654 -38.20 -37.06 22.69
C VAL A 654 -39.33 -38.02 22.35
N VAL A 655 -40.18 -38.37 23.32
CA VAL A 655 -41.32 -39.27 23.10
C VAL A 655 -42.27 -38.69 22.05
N LEU A 656 -42.64 -37.41 22.17
CA LEU A 656 -43.53 -36.76 21.21
C LEU A 656 -42.92 -36.59 19.83
N ASN A 657 -41.61 -36.34 19.74
CA ASN A 657 -40.91 -36.37 18.46
C ASN A 657 -40.96 -37.78 17.84
N GLY A 658 -40.82 -38.83 18.65
CA GLY A 658 -41.03 -40.21 18.24
C GLY A 658 -42.43 -40.46 17.66
N VAL A 659 -43.48 -39.90 18.28
CA VAL A 659 -44.85 -39.99 17.76
C VAL A 659 -44.97 -39.33 16.38
N ILE A 660 -44.28 -38.22 16.13
CA ILE A 660 -44.21 -37.61 14.77
C ILE A 660 -43.57 -38.59 13.79
N GLY A 661 -42.46 -39.24 14.15
CA GLY A 661 -41.80 -40.22 13.29
C GLY A 661 -42.69 -41.43 12.98
N PHE A 662 -43.44 -41.95 13.95
CA PHE A 662 -44.44 -43.00 13.72
C PHE A 662 -45.61 -42.53 12.85
N ALA A 663 -46.03 -41.26 12.98
CA ALA A 663 -47.03 -40.68 12.08
C ALA A 663 -46.52 -40.60 10.64
N VAL A 664 -45.24 -40.25 10.44
CA VAL A 664 -44.57 -40.27 9.11
C VAL A 664 -44.53 -41.69 8.53
N THR A 665 -44.27 -42.72 9.36
CA THR A 665 -44.39 -44.12 8.91
C THR A 665 -45.78 -44.44 8.36
N LEU A 666 -46.84 -44.02 9.06
CA LEU A 666 -48.21 -44.23 8.60
C LEU A 666 -48.51 -43.45 7.32
N PHE A 667 -47.93 -42.25 7.14
CA PHE A 667 -47.98 -41.53 5.87
C PHE A 667 -47.32 -42.31 4.74
N PHE A 668 -46.16 -42.92 4.94
CA PHE A 668 -45.51 -43.75 3.91
C PHE A 668 -46.36 -44.97 3.53
N ILE A 669 -47.05 -45.59 4.49
CA ILE A 669 -48.00 -46.67 4.21
C ILE A 669 -49.18 -46.16 3.38
N ALA A 670 -49.76 -45.01 3.74
CA ALA A 670 -50.84 -44.39 2.98
C ALA A 670 -50.42 -44.06 1.54
N MET A 671 -49.18 -43.60 1.35
CA MET A 671 -48.55 -43.33 0.06
C MET A 671 -48.06 -44.58 -0.68
N LYS A 672 -48.37 -45.80 -0.19
CA LYS A 672 -47.97 -47.08 -0.78
C LYS A 672 -46.45 -47.25 -0.93
N ALA A 673 -45.68 -46.74 0.03
CA ALA A 673 -44.23 -46.85 0.10
C ALA A 673 -43.81 -47.78 1.28
N PRO A 674 -43.96 -49.11 1.14
CA PRO A 674 -43.77 -50.06 2.24
C PRO A 674 -42.32 -50.12 2.74
N ASP A 675 -41.34 -50.04 1.84
CA ASP A 675 -39.91 -50.09 2.22
C ASP A 675 -39.52 -48.87 3.06
N LEU A 676 -39.95 -47.66 2.65
CA LEU A 676 -39.72 -46.43 3.42
C LEU A 676 -40.40 -46.48 4.80
N ALA A 677 -41.60 -47.05 4.87
CA ALA A 677 -42.31 -47.22 6.14
C ALA A 677 -41.54 -48.16 7.09
N LEU A 678 -41.05 -49.30 6.59
CA LEU A 678 -40.28 -50.24 7.40
C LEU A 678 -38.97 -49.62 7.90
N THR A 679 -38.23 -48.94 7.03
CA THR A 679 -36.99 -48.25 7.43
C THR A 679 -37.26 -47.13 8.43
N GLN A 680 -38.28 -46.30 8.20
CA GLN A 680 -38.62 -45.19 9.09
C GLN A 680 -39.01 -45.70 10.48
N LEU A 681 -39.80 -46.78 10.56
CA LEU A 681 -40.20 -47.38 11.84
C LEU A 681 -38.99 -47.86 12.65
N VAL A 682 -38.06 -48.57 12.01
CA VAL A 682 -36.86 -49.10 12.67
C VAL A 682 -35.95 -47.95 13.10
N VAL A 683 -35.68 -47.00 12.21
CA VAL A 683 -34.81 -45.84 12.49
C VAL A 683 -35.40 -45.00 13.62
N GLU A 684 -36.69 -44.68 13.58
CA GLU A 684 -37.34 -43.87 14.63
C GLU A 684 -37.30 -44.56 16.00
N THR A 685 -37.50 -45.87 16.02
CA THR A 685 -37.40 -46.66 17.27
C THR A 685 -35.99 -46.58 17.84
N ILE A 686 -34.97 -46.78 17.01
CA ILE A 686 -33.56 -46.75 17.43
C ILE A 686 -33.17 -45.33 17.87
N THR A 687 -33.49 -44.28 17.11
CA THR A 687 -33.14 -42.89 17.45
C THR A 687 -33.85 -42.45 18.73
N THR A 688 -35.12 -42.79 18.92
CA THR A 688 -35.87 -42.51 20.15
C THR A 688 -35.19 -43.15 21.36
N ILE A 689 -34.80 -44.43 21.26
CA ILE A 689 -34.07 -45.14 22.34
C ILE A 689 -32.73 -44.44 22.61
N LEU A 690 -31.94 -44.14 21.57
CA LEU A 690 -30.64 -43.49 21.71
C LEU A 690 -30.76 -42.10 22.35
N PHE A 691 -31.79 -41.31 21.99
CA PHE A 691 -32.05 -40.02 22.62
C PHE A 691 -32.45 -40.19 24.09
N ILE A 692 -33.34 -41.13 24.42
CA ILE A 692 -33.73 -41.39 25.82
C ILE A 692 -32.50 -41.77 26.66
N VAL A 693 -31.65 -42.68 26.17
CA VAL A 693 -30.41 -43.10 26.84
C VAL A 693 -29.41 -41.95 26.97
N SER A 694 -29.30 -41.10 25.96
CA SER A 694 -28.40 -39.94 26.00
C SER A 694 -28.90 -38.87 26.98
N PHE A 695 -30.21 -38.57 26.97
CA PHE A 695 -30.80 -37.57 27.84
C PHE A 695 -30.90 -38.00 29.31
N SER A 696 -31.03 -39.30 29.59
CA SER A 696 -31.02 -39.81 30.97
C SER A 696 -29.67 -39.61 31.67
N ARG A 697 -28.58 -39.47 30.91
CA ARG A 697 -27.23 -39.21 31.42
C ARG A 697 -26.87 -37.73 31.55
N LEU A 698 -27.73 -36.82 31.10
CA LEU A 698 -27.47 -35.37 31.18
C LEU A 698 -28.01 -34.79 32.49
N PRO A 699 -27.28 -33.87 33.15
CA PRO A 699 -27.77 -33.21 34.35
C PRO A 699 -29.05 -32.41 34.06
N ASN A 700 -29.97 -32.44 35.03
CA ASN A 700 -31.18 -31.61 35.03
C ASN A 700 -30.81 -30.16 35.36
N VAL A 701 -30.24 -29.46 34.39
CA VAL A 701 -29.89 -28.04 34.55
C VAL A 701 -31.16 -27.18 34.36
N PRO A 702 -31.58 -26.39 35.37
CA PRO A 702 -32.70 -25.47 35.22
C PRO A 702 -32.35 -24.37 34.20
N ARG A 703 -33.20 -24.18 33.19
CA ARG A 703 -33.02 -23.10 32.21
C ARG A 703 -33.26 -21.75 32.86
N THR A 704 -32.35 -20.80 32.67
CA THR A 704 -32.53 -19.38 33.04
C THR A 704 -33.78 -18.79 32.40
N LYS A 705 -34.43 -17.81 33.05
CA LYS A 705 -35.63 -17.14 32.53
C LYS A 705 -35.43 -16.69 31.07
N PRO A 706 -36.38 -16.97 30.17
CA PRO A 706 -36.23 -16.65 28.75
C PRO A 706 -36.17 -15.14 28.55
N ASN A 707 -35.23 -14.70 27.71
CA ASN A 707 -35.22 -13.32 27.26
C ASN A 707 -36.24 -13.19 26.13
N MET A 708 -37.38 -12.57 26.42
CA MET A 708 -38.51 -12.46 25.49
C MET A 708 -38.12 -11.89 24.12
N LYS A 709 -37.22 -10.89 24.08
CA LYS A 709 -36.77 -10.32 22.80
C LYS A 709 -36.03 -11.35 21.94
N LYS A 710 -35.19 -12.18 22.56
CA LYS A 710 -34.43 -13.22 21.84
C LYS A 710 -35.33 -14.36 21.37
N GLU A 711 -36.34 -14.72 22.15
CA GLU A 711 -37.30 -15.75 21.75
C GLU A 711 -38.18 -15.27 20.59
N VAL A 712 -38.66 -14.02 20.62
CA VAL A 712 -39.41 -13.42 19.51
C VAL A 712 -38.61 -13.47 18.21
N VAL A 713 -37.30 -13.10 18.25
CA VAL A 713 -36.45 -13.18 17.06
C VAL A 713 -36.38 -14.61 16.50
N LYS A 714 -36.22 -15.62 17.35
CA LYS A 714 -36.19 -17.02 16.88
C LYS A 714 -37.51 -17.42 16.23
N ILE A 715 -38.64 -17.08 16.86
CA ILE A 715 -39.97 -17.40 16.34
C ILE A 715 -40.16 -16.76 14.96
N VAL A 716 -39.82 -15.47 14.83
CA VAL A 716 -39.93 -14.74 13.56
C VAL A 716 -39.04 -15.39 12.49
N VAL A 717 -37.77 -15.68 12.80
CA VAL A 717 -36.85 -16.31 11.85
C VAL A 717 -37.35 -17.69 11.43
N SER A 718 -37.79 -18.52 12.37
CA SER A 718 -38.34 -19.84 12.08
C SER A 718 -39.61 -19.75 11.22
N LEU A 719 -40.51 -18.80 11.50
CA LEU A 719 -41.74 -18.61 10.74
C LEU A 719 -41.45 -18.15 9.31
N ILE A 720 -40.57 -17.17 9.13
CA ILE A 720 -40.17 -16.69 7.79
C ILE A 720 -39.50 -17.82 7.02
N THR A 721 -38.62 -18.60 7.67
CA THR A 721 -37.99 -19.77 7.05
C THR A 721 -39.05 -20.79 6.63
N ALA A 722 -40.01 -21.11 7.49
CA ALA A 722 -41.08 -22.04 7.18
C ALA A 722 -41.93 -21.56 5.99
N ILE A 723 -42.32 -20.28 5.98
CA ILE A 723 -43.04 -19.67 4.84
C ILE A 723 -42.22 -19.78 3.56
N THR A 724 -40.92 -19.53 3.63
CA THR A 724 -40.00 -19.60 2.48
C THR A 724 -39.86 -21.03 1.94
N VAL A 725 -39.79 -22.03 2.82
CA VAL A 725 -39.75 -23.45 2.42
C VAL A 725 -41.08 -23.86 1.80
N VAL A 726 -42.19 -23.46 2.41
CA VAL A 726 -43.53 -23.75 1.89
C VAL A 726 -43.72 -23.11 0.51
N SER A 727 -43.35 -21.84 0.34
CA SER A 727 -43.43 -21.18 -0.95
C SER A 727 -42.56 -21.86 -1.99
N LEU A 728 -41.33 -22.29 -1.65
CA LEU A 728 -40.52 -23.11 -2.56
C LEU A 728 -41.22 -24.41 -2.98
N ILE A 729 -41.83 -25.14 -2.04
CA ILE A 729 -42.57 -26.36 -2.36
C ILE A 729 -43.70 -26.07 -3.35
N PHE A 730 -44.52 -25.04 -3.10
CA PHE A 730 -45.59 -24.64 -4.03
C PHE A 730 -45.07 -24.30 -5.42
N ILE A 731 -43.93 -23.62 -5.50
CA ILE A 731 -43.31 -23.25 -6.77
C ILE A 731 -42.82 -24.49 -7.51
N THR A 732 -42.14 -25.41 -6.82
CA THR A 732 -41.64 -26.64 -7.43
C THR A 732 -42.76 -27.55 -7.95
N GLN A 733 -43.93 -27.56 -7.29
CA GLN A 733 -45.08 -28.35 -7.74
C GLN A 733 -45.77 -27.78 -8.98
N GLN A 734 -45.63 -26.48 -9.22
CA GLN A 734 -46.29 -25.78 -10.33
C GLN A 734 -45.34 -25.53 -11.51
N ALA A 735 -44.05 -25.86 -11.36
CA ALA A 735 -43.10 -25.75 -12.44
C ALA A 735 -43.43 -26.79 -13.52
N ASP A 736 -43.41 -26.36 -14.79
CA ASP A 736 -43.46 -27.27 -15.93
C ASP A 736 -42.20 -28.15 -15.95
N GLY A 737 -42.30 -29.30 -15.30
CA GLY A 737 -41.22 -30.28 -15.20
C GLY A 737 -41.07 -31.10 -16.48
N MET A 738 -39.86 -31.63 -16.71
CA MET A 738 -39.67 -32.68 -17.70
C MET A 738 -40.52 -33.91 -17.33
N PRO A 739 -40.96 -34.72 -18.32
CA PRO A 739 -41.65 -35.97 -18.05
C PRO A 739 -40.84 -36.87 -17.10
N THR A 740 -41.54 -37.55 -16.18
CA THR A 740 -40.90 -38.48 -15.24
C THR A 740 -40.15 -39.59 -15.97
N ILE A 741 -38.96 -39.93 -15.47
CA ILE A 741 -38.18 -41.09 -15.92
C ILE A 741 -38.67 -42.41 -15.29
N SER A 742 -39.71 -42.39 -14.44
CA SER A 742 -40.20 -43.56 -13.73
C SER A 742 -40.60 -44.72 -14.65
N LYS A 743 -41.07 -44.43 -15.87
CA LYS A 743 -41.40 -45.44 -16.89
C LYS A 743 -40.24 -46.37 -17.24
N PHE A 744 -38.99 -45.87 -17.16
CA PHE A 744 -37.81 -46.69 -17.41
C PHE A 744 -37.69 -47.85 -16.41
N TYR A 745 -38.11 -47.64 -15.16
CA TYR A 745 -38.01 -48.63 -14.09
C TYR A 745 -39.18 -49.63 -14.06
N GLU A 746 -40.18 -49.52 -14.94
CA GLU A 746 -41.31 -50.47 -14.99
C GLU A 746 -40.87 -51.89 -15.35
N ASN A 747 -39.77 -52.03 -16.13
CA ASN A 747 -39.17 -53.33 -16.49
C ASN A 747 -38.00 -53.73 -15.57
N ALA A 748 -37.94 -53.20 -14.34
CA ALA A 748 -36.87 -53.50 -13.40
C ALA A 748 -36.72 -55.01 -13.14
N ASP A 749 -37.83 -55.76 -13.09
CA ASP A 749 -37.83 -57.21 -12.91
C ASP A 749 -37.08 -57.96 -14.04
N LYS A 750 -37.20 -57.49 -15.29
CA LYS A 750 -36.51 -58.06 -16.44
C LYS A 750 -35.05 -57.62 -16.53
N LEU A 751 -34.76 -56.39 -16.14
CA LEU A 751 -33.42 -55.80 -16.27
C LEU A 751 -32.48 -56.21 -15.13
N THR A 752 -32.98 -56.33 -13.91
CA THR A 752 -32.18 -56.58 -12.69
C THR A 752 -32.52 -57.91 -12.02
N GLY A 753 -33.60 -58.58 -12.44
CA GLY A 753 -34.15 -59.76 -11.77
C GLY A 753 -34.97 -59.46 -10.50
N GLY A 754 -35.06 -58.18 -10.09
CA GLY A 754 -35.72 -57.76 -8.86
C GLY A 754 -37.19 -57.36 -9.06
N LYS A 755 -38.11 -58.06 -8.40
CA LYS A 755 -39.55 -57.70 -8.40
C LYS A 755 -39.88 -56.45 -7.58
N ASN A 756 -39.04 -56.12 -6.59
CA ASN A 756 -39.17 -54.89 -5.81
C ASN A 756 -38.42 -53.76 -6.55
N ILE A 757 -39.16 -52.82 -7.12
CA ILE A 757 -38.61 -51.71 -7.91
C ILE A 757 -37.71 -50.80 -7.05
N VAL A 758 -38.08 -50.52 -5.78
CA VAL A 758 -37.27 -49.65 -4.91
C VAL A 758 -35.94 -50.31 -4.58
N ASN A 759 -35.96 -51.60 -4.22
CA ASN A 759 -34.73 -52.36 -3.97
C ASN A 759 -33.90 -52.54 -5.25
N ALA A 760 -34.52 -52.72 -6.42
CA ALA A 760 -33.81 -52.76 -7.69
C ALA A 760 -33.14 -51.41 -8.02
N ILE A 761 -33.78 -50.29 -7.67
CA ILE A 761 -33.17 -48.96 -7.83
C ILE A 761 -31.97 -48.80 -6.88
N LEU A 762 -32.14 -49.08 -5.59
CA LEU A 762 -31.06 -48.90 -4.60
C LEU A 762 -29.92 -49.92 -4.76
N GLY A 763 -30.24 -51.15 -5.17
CA GLY A 763 -29.26 -52.24 -5.25
C GLY A 763 -28.57 -52.39 -6.60
N ASP A 764 -29.15 -51.87 -7.69
CA ASP A 764 -28.62 -52.08 -9.05
C ASP A 764 -28.55 -50.75 -9.83
N PHE A 765 -29.68 -50.13 -10.18
CA PHE A 765 -29.68 -48.93 -11.04
C PHE A 765 -28.93 -47.74 -10.44
N ARG A 766 -28.97 -47.58 -9.11
CA ARG A 766 -28.33 -46.52 -8.33
C ARG A 766 -27.53 -47.07 -7.15
N ALA A 767 -26.93 -48.25 -7.33
CA ALA A 767 -26.14 -48.95 -6.30
C ALA A 767 -25.02 -48.11 -5.67
N LEU A 768 -24.49 -47.14 -6.42
CA LEU A 768 -23.42 -46.25 -5.96
C LEU A 768 -23.87 -45.35 -4.79
N ASP A 769 -25.11 -44.87 -4.79
CA ASP A 769 -25.66 -44.05 -3.70
C ASP A 769 -25.71 -44.89 -2.40
N THR A 770 -26.24 -46.12 -2.49
CA THR A 770 -26.34 -47.06 -1.37
C THR A 770 -24.99 -47.52 -0.83
N LEU A 771 -23.97 -47.70 -1.70
CA LEU A 771 -22.61 -47.98 -1.28
C LEU A 771 -22.05 -46.86 -0.38
N PHE A 772 -22.24 -45.60 -0.78
CA PHE A 772 -21.75 -44.45 -0.01
C PHE A 772 -22.56 -44.17 1.24
N GLU A 773 -23.87 -44.42 1.25
CA GLU A 773 -24.68 -44.41 2.47
C GLU A 773 -24.18 -45.46 3.48
N GLY A 774 -23.88 -46.67 3.01
CA GLY A 774 -23.26 -47.72 3.83
C GLY A 774 -21.91 -47.27 4.42
N LEU A 775 -21.08 -46.59 3.62
CA LEU A 775 -19.83 -46.01 4.09
C LEU A 775 -20.05 -44.92 5.16
N VAL A 776 -21.05 -44.04 4.98
CA VAL A 776 -21.40 -43.01 5.99
C VAL A 776 -21.79 -43.65 7.32
N LEU A 777 -22.56 -44.74 7.30
CA LEU A 777 -22.90 -45.49 8.52
C LEU A 777 -21.68 -46.12 9.18
N ILE A 778 -20.75 -46.69 8.40
CA ILE A 778 -19.48 -47.21 8.93
C ILE A 778 -18.67 -46.08 9.58
N ILE A 779 -18.54 -44.93 8.91
CA ILE A 779 -17.81 -43.77 9.44
C ILE A 779 -18.47 -43.24 10.71
N ALA A 780 -19.80 -43.11 10.74
CA ALA A 780 -20.53 -42.69 11.92
C ALA A 780 -20.33 -43.67 13.08
N GLY A 781 -20.41 -44.98 12.81
CA GLY A 781 -20.15 -46.03 13.78
C GLY A 781 -18.72 -46.00 14.34
N LEU A 782 -17.71 -45.90 13.47
CA LEU A 782 -16.31 -45.75 13.86
C LEU A 782 -16.05 -44.45 14.63
N GLY A 783 -16.71 -43.35 14.24
CA GLY A 783 -16.61 -42.06 14.92
C GLY A 783 -17.19 -42.12 16.33
N ILE A 784 -18.36 -42.73 16.50
CA ILE A 784 -18.96 -42.98 17.82
C ILE A 784 -18.03 -43.87 18.66
N TYR A 785 -17.54 -44.98 18.10
CA TYR A 785 -16.61 -45.86 18.79
C TYR A 785 -15.35 -45.11 19.25
N THR A 786 -14.76 -44.30 18.37
CA THR A 786 -13.57 -43.50 18.66
C THR A 786 -13.87 -42.48 19.76
N LEU A 787 -14.96 -41.71 19.67
CA LEU A 787 -15.33 -40.73 20.69
C LEU A 787 -15.59 -41.36 22.07
N LEU A 788 -16.11 -42.59 22.12
CA LEU A 788 -16.38 -43.30 23.37
C LEU A 788 -15.12 -43.95 23.97
N THR A 789 -14.17 -44.37 23.13
CA THR A 789 -12.94 -45.07 23.57
C THR A 789 -11.76 -44.13 23.79
N TYR A 790 -11.74 -42.99 23.11
CA TYR A 790 -10.68 -41.99 23.22
C TYR A 790 -10.80 -41.22 24.55
N LYS A 791 -9.99 -41.60 25.53
CA LYS A 791 -9.81 -40.85 26.79
C LYS A 791 -8.80 -39.73 26.59
N ASP A 792 -9.27 -38.49 26.46
CA ASP A 792 -8.39 -37.33 26.51
C ASP A 792 -7.89 -37.12 27.94
N ARG A 793 -6.57 -37.28 28.16
CA ARG A 793 -5.89 -37.18 29.46
C ARG A 793 -5.87 -35.76 30.04
N ARG A 794 -6.42 -34.75 29.36
CA ARG A 794 -6.32 -33.33 29.75
C ARG A 794 -7.52 -32.74 30.49
N GLY A 795 -8.59 -33.50 30.71
CA GLY A 795 -9.81 -33.00 31.37
C GLY A 795 -10.07 -33.50 32.79
N GLN A 796 -9.20 -34.35 33.35
CA GLN A 796 -9.40 -34.89 34.71
C GLN A 796 -8.96 -33.93 35.83
N ASP A 797 -8.09 -32.95 35.56
CA ASP A 797 -7.57 -32.04 36.60
C ASP A 797 -8.52 -30.88 36.97
N GLU A 798 -9.63 -30.66 36.24
CA GLU A 798 -10.59 -29.57 36.56
C GLU A 798 -11.92 -30.08 37.15
N ARG A 799 -12.08 -31.39 37.38
CA ARG A 799 -13.33 -31.99 37.91
C ARG A 799 -13.11 -33.04 39.00
N GLU A 800 -11.97 -32.97 39.69
CA GLU A 800 -11.84 -33.41 41.09
C GLU A 800 -11.69 -32.15 41.95
#